data_AF-A0A6C0EMT3-F1
#
_entry.id   AF-A0A6C0EMT3-F1
#
_cell.length_a   1.000
_cell.length_b   1.000
_cell.length_c   1.000
_cell.angle_alpha   90.00
_cell.angle_beta   90.00
_cell.angle_gamma   90.00
#
_symmetry.space_group_name_H-M   'P 1'
#
loop_
_entity.id
_entity.type
_entity.pdbx_description
1 polymer ?
#
loop_
_entity_poly.entity_id
_entity_poly.type
_entity_poly.pdbx_seq_one_letter_code
_entity_poly.pdbx_strand_id
1 'polypeptide(L)'
;MESLLSSRARGDLDYLATFVKNSNAELECKVLSGQIQTKDIADRIIKTIEGFSAGSAVETQHATFSYPDGLRVVVNGAENIHKVCTTNSFKGTQVKVERKTRYFGGHGEHDDMVDIPDSGIRFTLRKEEEVRRDFTGSAMDPISHVRVLNRKSWKTQDGLLQIDFSLVKSKSKGMKAFSEILRQNPAYELEVEVLNRKADPKAIVESLLVHIEYLLVAFQGSSFLLPSSDVKRYTMEFNSSGQKFLNPVTMKRRHIRADRPNNILSGYTVTNKADGQRCFIMVMRDKRVLMIRPNGGITWTGIMAVKDSHIGDVIDGEYLEDKNLFCIFDVYSFRGKNTTRLPLFTTDEDVIANPMSSRIGCAREFVADLRRDFSSSPSGRPLRVETKLFLAGDGPAMEEAITTMLNTKFEYHTDGLIFTPRVSPVAPLADRKGNTWTTVYKWKPADQNSIDFLVKFKPGETFDTVLKQRVFKGQLYIGRTRGFDIVYPCETMTGEYKPPTLPPELQVLAETRDRVPGVFQPSVPRNPDAYHIMIPLDAKGVPVDSAGQRVEDNTIIECVRDVDHDRWTILRTRYDKTYQYRVLHQPQFGNDVATANSIWTNIHVPVTEEMLTTCVSNPPDDTFEDDLYYRDDLGSRDRVLKDTYAFHNKIKAALFTQVVKPGSTLLELAMGRGGDLLKWKETKPSRVVGMDISSGNLNSPVQGACVRYLRYQEDSRADHLPPALFIVGDMTQPLYEQDNRYIRILAGLETAPTPYLQQFAGLTQFDVISCQMAMHYACSSEETFKIFLKNLTDHGKGVFFGTCMDGASVYSALLGKKSALFRADGQVFGEITKAYTDGDTWREEFGQMISVKLESFERAMDEALVPFGKVTELMAEAGYELVTTTMFSDHYAKQTAITLTQEHQAFSFLHRSFVFKRAAPKEKAEVIEMPTADVPEPVAAEAPKKAVRHKLIKKVDDKPPVDPPILFYGADESKGEYRYMSNMFVAPFEVDGVTFPTVEHYFQWSKAMMFEGKDSESAKKMLKPPRNKEFTEAKSVKSLGKKVKDFSAATWDDAKDQIMEKGVRAKFVNPKHGLLEKLLATGDRQIGEANPRDKYWGIGTSSETADAKDPKKWKGKNMLGVILMKLRNEFTEAKKE
;
A
#
# COMPACT_ATOMS: atom_id res chain seq x y z
N MET A 1 -33.21 -19.48 -22.03
CA MET A 1 -34.05 -18.26 -22.03
C MET A 1 -35.40 -18.40 -21.33
N GLU A 2 -36.03 -19.57 -21.32
CA GLU A 2 -37.36 -19.77 -20.72
C GLU A 2 -37.43 -19.44 -19.21
N SER A 3 -36.35 -19.62 -18.47
CA SER A 3 -36.26 -19.24 -17.05
C SER A 3 -36.08 -17.74 -16.79
N LEU A 4 -35.69 -16.97 -17.82
CA LEU A 4 -35.44 -15.52 -17.74
C LEU A 4 -36.65 -14.70 -18.16
N LEU A 5 -37.55 -15.28 -18.94
CA LEU A 5 -38.78 -14.65 -19.39
C LEU A 5 -39.92 -14.96 -18.42
N SER A 6 -40.55 -13.93 -17.88
CA SER A 6 -41.82 -14.13 -17.19
C SER A 6 -42.89 -14.62 -18.17
N SER A 7 -43.86 -15.40 -17.69
CA SER A 7 -45.00 -15.85 -18.51
C SER A 7 -45.73 -14.68 -19.17
N ARG A 8 -45.82 -13.55 -18.48
CA ARG A 8 -46.36 -12.29 -19.01
C ARG A 8 -45.52 -11.74 -20.17
N ALA A 9 -44.21 -11.57 -19.99
CA ALA A 9 -43.33 -11.04 -21.03
C ALA A 9 -43.31 -11.95 -22.27
N ARG A 10 -43.42 -13.26 -22.08
CA ARG A 10 -43.55 -14.22 -23.19
C ARG A 10 -44.88 -14.01 -23.93
N GLY A 11 -46.00 -13.91 -23.21
CA GLY A 11 -47.31 -13.64 -23.82
C GLY A 11 -47.37 -12.31 -24.58
N ASP A 12 -46.78 -11.25 -24.02
CA ASP A 12 -46.71 -9.94 -24.67
C ASP A 12 -45.85 -9.98 -25.95
N LEU A 13 -44.74 -10.73 -25.94
CA LEU A 13 -43.90 -10.93 -27.12
C LEU A 13 -44.60 -11.76 -28.21
N ASP A 14 -45.28 -12.84 -27.83
CA ASP A 14 -46.08 -13.65 -28.74
C ASP A 14 -47.19 -12.79 -29.39
N TYR A 15 -47.80 -11.86 -28.64
CA TYR A 15 -48.76 -10.89 -29.17
C TYR A 15 -48.12 -9.91 -30.18
N LEU A 16 -46.99 -9.28 -29.85
CA LEU A 16 -46.29 -8.37 -30.76
C LEU A 16 -45.90 -9.04 -32.08
N ALA A 17 -45.47 -10.31 -32.04
CA ALA A 17 -45.08 -11.07 -33.21
C ALA A 17 -46.22 -11.26 -34.24
N THR A 18 -47.48 -11.21 -33.82
CA THR A 18 -48.63 -11.34 -34.74
C THR A 18 -48.75 -10.18 -35.73
N PHE A 19 -48.22 -9.00 -35.39
CA PHE A 19 -48.30 -7.79 -36.21
C PHE A 19 -47.20 -7.66 -37.25
N VAL A 20 -46.16 -8.52 -37.20
CA VAL A 20 -45.02 -8.47 -38.12
C VAL A 20 -45.43 -8.68 -39.59
N LYS A 21 -46.59 -9.32 -39.84
CA LYS A 21 -47.15 -9.49 -41.19
C LYS A 21 -47.55 -8.16 -41.85
N ASN A 22 -47.71 -7.08 -41.08
CA ASN A 22 -48.05 -5.77 -41.62
C ASN A 22 -46.84 -5.14 -42.32
N SER A 23 -47.03 -4.61 -43.53
CA SER A 23 -45.94 -4.11 -44.37
C SER A 23 -45.10 -2.99 -43.74
N ASN A 24 -45.71 -2.21 -42.85
CA ASN A 24 -45.06 -1.06 -42.22
C ASN A 24 -44.62 -1.36 -40.78
N ALA A 25 -44.82 -2.60 -40.30
CA ALA A 25 -44.40 -3.02 -38.97
C ALA A 25 -42.97 -3.54 -38.98
N GLU A 26 -42.22 -3.16 -37.95
CA GLU A 26 -40.85 -3.58 -37.71
C GLU A 26 -40.73 -4.02 -36.25
N LEU A 27 -40.43 -5.30 -36.04
CA LEU A 27 -40.16 -5.85 -34.72
C LEU A 27 -38.64 -6.00 -34.57
N GLU A 28 -38.07 -5.21 -33.68
CA GLU A 28 -36.64 -5.21 -33.35
C GLU A 28 -36.44 -5.53 -31.86
N CYS A 29 -35.32 -6.16 -31.56
CA CYS A 29 -34.87 -6.43 -30.20
C CYS A 29 -33.52 -5.74 -29.96
N LYS A 30 -33.48 -4.87 -28.96
CA LYS A 30 -32.22 -4.27 -28.47
C LYS A 30 -31.65 -5.16 -27.39
N VAL A 31 -30.42 -5.61 -27.62
CA VAL A 31 -29.74 -6.56 -26.73
C VAL A 31 -28.56 -5.84 -26.09
N LEU A 32 -28.46 -5.91 -24.76
CA LEU A 32 -27.32 -5.40 -23.97
C LEU A 32 -27.04 -3.90 -24.21
N SER A 33 -28.10 -3.11 -24.38
CA SER A 33 -27.99 -1.67 -24.66
C SER A 33 -27.14 -0.95 -23.61
N GLY A 34 -26.04 -0.34 -24.06
CA GLY A 34 -25.09 0.36 -23.20
C GLY A 34 -24.22 -0.54 -22.31
N GLN A 35 -24.26 -1.88 -22.48
CA GLN A 35 -23.50 -2.83 -21.66
C GLN A 35 -22.24 -3.36 -22.38
N ILE A 36 -22.23 -3.35 -23.71
CA ILE A 36 -21.04 -3.74 -24.50
C ILE A 36 -20.08 -2.56 -24.54
N GLN A 37 -19.00 -2.64 -23.76
CA GLN A 37 -18.13 -1.50 -23.48
C GLN A 37 -16.66 -1.73 -23.88
N THR A 38 -16.30 -2.96 -24.25
CA THR A 38 -14.93 -3.34 -24.54
C THR A 38 -14.86 -4.17 -25.82
N LYS A 39 -13.72 -4.05 -26.53
CA LYS A 39 -13.51 -4.74 -27.80
C LYS A 39 -13.48 -6.26 -27.64
N ASP A 40 -12.92 -6.79 -26.55
CA ASP A 40 -12.90 -8.24 -26.28
C ASP A 40 -14.32 -8.83 -26.14
N ILE A 41 -15.24 -8.11 -25.49
CA ILE A 41 -16.65 -8.51 -25.41
C ILE A 41 -17.29 -8.43 -26.80
N ALA A 42 -17.03 -7.36 -27.54
CA ALA A 42 -17.53 -7.19 -28.89
C ALA A 42 -17.05 -8.30 -29.85
N ASP A 43 -15.76 -8.60 -29.86
CA ASP A 43 -15.15 -9.63 -30.70
C ASP A 43 -15.69 -11.02 -30.34
N ARG A 44 -15.91 -11.31 -29.05
CA ARG A 44 -16.53 -12.57 -28.61
C ARG A 44 -17.97 -12.70 -29.10
N ILE A 45 -18.78 -11.64 -28.99
CA ILE A 45 -20.14 -11.61 -29.53
C ILE A 45 -20.14 -11.79 -31.05
N ILE A 46 -19.27 -11.08 -31.78
CA ILE A 46 -19.14 -11.19 -33.24
C ILE A 46 -18.77 -12.62 -33.65
N LYS A 47 -17.78 -13.23 -33.00
CA LYS A 47 -17.39 -14.62 -33.25
C LYS A 47 -18.55 -15.60 -33.04
N THR A 48 -19.37 -15.36 -32.02
CA THR A 48 -20.58 -16.16 -31.77
C THR A 48 -21.61 -15.96 -32.89
N ILE A 49 -21.88 -14.71 -33.30
CA ILE A 49 -22.78 -14.39 -34.43
C ILE A 49 -22.35 -15.12 -35.70
N GLU A 50 -21.06 -15.05 -36.06
CA GLU A 50 -20.51 -15.71 -37.24
C GLU A 50 -20.73 -17.24 -37.23
N GLY A 51 -20.74 -17.86 -36.05
CA GLY A 51 -20.96 -19.30 -35.90
C GLY A 51 -22.37 -19.78 -36.25
N PHE A 52 -23.39 -18.92 -36.15
CA PHE A 52 -24.79 -19.27 -36.43
C PHE A 52 -25.45 -18.41 -37.53
N SER A 53 -24.63 -17.68 -38.28
CA SER A 53 -25.08 -16.85 -39.41
C SER A 53 -24.94 -17.54 -40.76
N ALA A 54 -25.77 -17.15 -41.72
CA ALA A 54 -25.70 -17.55 -43.12
C ALA A 54 -24.81 -16.56 -43.91
N GLY A 55 -23.52 -16.89 -44.03
CA GLY A 55 -22.56 -16.14 -44.84
C GLY A 55 -21.79 -15.04 -44.09
N SER A 56 -21.02 -14.25 -44.85
CA SER A 56 -20.17 -13.17 -44.31
C SER A 56 -20.97 -11.91 -43.97
N ALA A 57 -20.44 -11.11 -43.04
CA ALA A 57 -21.03 -9.84 -42.65
C ALA A 57 -21.14 -8.87 -43.83
N VAL A 58 -22.25 -8.14 -43.91
CA VAL A 58 -22.39 -6.97 -44.78
C VAL A 58 -22.01 -5.73 -43.97
N GLU A 59 -20.96 -5.03 -44.38
CA GLU A 59 -20.53 -3.77 -43.76
C GLU A 59 -21.24 -2.59 -44.42
N THR A 60 -21.89 -1.76 -43.61
CA THR A 60 -22.55 -0.53 -44.06
C THR A 60 -22.14 0.65 -43.18
N GLN A 61 -21.97 1.81 -43.79
CA GLN A 61 -21.76 3.07 -43.09
C GLN A 61 -22.91 4.00 -43.40
N HIS A 62 -23.57 4.48 -42.35
CA HIS A 62 -24.67 5.42 -42.52
C HIS A 62 -24.73 6.42 -41.36
N ALA A 63 -25.21 7.63 -41.64
CA ALA A 63 -25.49 8.64 -40.64
C ALA A 63 -27.00 8.90 -40.56
N THR A 64 -27.55 8.97 -39.36
CA THR A 64 -28.97 9.26 -39.13
C THR A 64 -29.15 10.56 -38.38
N PHE A 65 -30.12 11.36 -38.83
CA PHE A 65 -30.45 12.68 -38.30
C PHE A 65 -31.93 12.68 -37.96
N SER A 66 -32.25 12.63 -36.67
CA SER A 66 -33.63 12.58 -36.17
C SER A 66 -34.09 13.95 -35.66
N TYR A 67 -35.26 14.39 -36.11
CA TYR A 67 -35.86 15.69 -35.79
C TYR A 67 -37.09 15.54 -34.89
N PRO A 68 -37.50 16.59 -34.14
CA PRO A 68 -38.61 16.49 -33.18
C PRO A 68 -39.99 16.18 -33.77
N ASP A 69 -40.18 16.42 -35.07
CA ASP A 69 -41.42 16.11 -35.80
C ASP A 69 -41.53 14.63 -36.21
N GLY A 70 -40.57 13.79 -35.78
CA GLY A 70 -40.51 12.35 -36.05
C GLY A 70 -39.87 11.99 -37.40
N LEU A 71 -39.36 12.97 -38.16
CA LEU A 71 -38.59 12.70 -39.37
C LEU A 71 -37.17 12.23 -39.04
N ARG A 72 -36.71 11.22 -39.76
CA ARG A 72 -35.35 10.69 -39.70
C ARG A 72 -34.75 10.72 -41.10
N VAL A 73 -33.65 11.44 -41.27
CA VAL A 73 -32.89 11.48 -42.52
C VAL A 73 -31.73 10.51 -42.41
N VAL A 74 -31.60 9.61 -43.38
CA VAL A 74 -30.55 8.59 -43.45
C VAL A 74 -29.65 8.90 -44.64
N VAL A 75 -28.34 9.00 -44.37
CA VAL A 75 -27.29 9.24 -45.36
C VAL A 75 -26.41 8.01 -45.42
N ASN A 76 -26.38 7.33 -46.56
CA ASN A 76 -25.62 6.09 -46.74
C ASN A 76 -24.29 6.34 -47.47
N GLY A 77 -23.23 5.64 -47.05
CA GLY A 77 -21.91 5.64 -47.68
C GLY A 77 -20.95 6.68 -47.09
N ALA A 78 -19.67 6.29 -46.95
CA ALA A 78 -18.61 7.10 -46.36
C ALA A 78 -18.46 8.47 -47.04
N GLU A 79 -18.51 8.49 -48.38
CA GLU A 79 -18.34 9.70 -49.20
C GLU A 79 -19.46 10.72 -48.95
N ASN A 80 -20.71 10.26 -48.90
CA ASN A 80 -21.87 11.09 -48.62
C ASN A 80 -21.83 11.65 -47.19
N ILE A 81 -21.43 10.82 -46.21
CA ILE A 81 -21.24 11.25 -44.83
C ILE A 81 -20.13 12.32 -44.76
N HIS A 82 -19.01 12.11 -45.46
CA HIS A 82 -17.91 13.07 -45.51
C HIS A 82 -18.33 14.40 -46.14
N LYS A 83 -19.12 14.36 -47.22
CA LYS A 83 -19.69 15.54 -47.87
C LYS A 83 -20.60 16.33 -46.94
N VAL A 84 -21.49 15.65 -46.21
CA VAL A 84 -22.35 16.29 -45.20
C VAL A 84 -21.50 16.86 -44.04
N CYS A 85 -20.46 16.15 -43.61
CA CYS A 85 -19.54 16.61 -42.57
C CYS A 85 -18.79 17.90 -42.95
N THR A 86 -18.35 18.03 -44.21
CA THR A 86 -17.57 19.18 -44.70
C THR A 86 -18.46 20.37 -45.06
N THR A 87 -19.63 20.12 -45.65
CA THR A 87 -20.54 21.19 -46.12
C THR A 87 -21.61 21.59 -45.13
N ASN A 88 -21.85 20.77 -44.09
CA ASN A 88 -22.97 20.89 -43.15
C ASN A 88 -24.35 20.99 -43.85
N SER A 89 -24.49 20.38 -45.04
CA SER A 89 -25.69 20.43 -45.86
C SER A 89 -25.99 19.07 -46.49
N PHE A 90 -27.28 18.77 -46.68
CA PHE A 90 -27.73 17.60 -47.44
C PHE A 90 -27.82 17.87 -48.95
N LYS A 91 -27.58 19.11 -49.40
CA LYS A 91 -27.76 19.50 -50.80
C LYS A 91 -26.79 18.75 -51.71
N GLY A 92 -27.33 18.06 -52.71
CA GLY A 92 -26.54 17.25 -53.64
C GLY A 92 -25.99 15.95 -53.05
N THR A 93 -26.53 15.50 -51.90
CA THR A 93 -26.25 14.19 -51.29
C THR A 93 -27.52 13.35 -51.39
N GLN A 94 -27.41 12.08 -51.79
CA GLN A 94 -28.56 11.19 -51.83
C GLN A 94 -28.97 10.83 -50.39
N VAL A 95 -30.21 11.13 -50.01
CA VAL A 95 -30.75 10.89 -48.67
C VAL A 95 -32.05 10.10 -48.73
N LYS A 96 -32.33 9.32 -47.69
CA LYS A 96 -33.64 8.68 -47.47
C LYS A 96 -34.29 9.35 -46.26
N VAL A 97 -35.51 9.86 -46.41
CA VAL A 97 -36.27 10.45 -45.30
C VAL A 97 -37.39 9.50 -44.92
N GLU A 98 -37.33 9.00 -43.69
CA GLU A 98 -38.29 8.06 -43.12
C GLU A 98 -38.93 8.64 -41.85
N ARG A 99 -40.14 8.19 -41.53
CA ARG A 99 -40.84 8.49 -40.29
C ARG A 99 -40.93 7.19 -39.49
N LYS A 100 -40.28 7.15 -38.32
CA LYS A 100 -40.28 6.00 -37.40
C LYS A 100 -41.06 6.37 -36.15
N THR A 101 -42.21 5.72 -35.93
CA THR A 101 -43.10 6.01 -34.79
C THR A 101 -43.44 4.76 -33.98
N ARG A 102 -44.02 4.96 -32.80
CA ARG A 102 -44.73 3.92 -32.03
C ARG A 102 -45.82 3.29 -32.89
N TYR A 103 -46.03 1.97 -32.77
CA TYR A 103 -46.97 1.25 -33.61
C TYR A 103 -48.43 1.51 -33.17
N PHE A 104 -48.72 1.43 -31.86
CA PHE A 104 -50.04 1.72 -31.28
C PHE A 104 -50.25 3.20 -30.88
N GLY A 105 -49.30 4.09 -31.16
CA GLY A 105 -49.47 5.53 -30.94
C GLY A 105 -49.50 6.00 -29.47
N GLY A 106 -49.26 5.12 -28.49
CA GLY A 106 -49.07 5.48 -27.08
C GLY A 106 -50.34 5.74 -26.25
N HIS A 107 -51.54 5.51 -26.79
CA HIS A 107 -52.83 5.79 -26.13
C HIS A 107 -53.79 4.58 -26.03
N GLY A 108 -53.30 3.34 -26.19
CA GLY A 108 -54.12 2.11 -26.17
C GLY A 108 -53.89 1.20 -24.95
N GLU A 109 -54.68 0.12 -24.83
CA GLU A 109 -54.55 -0.94 -23.81
C GLU A 109 -53.28 -1.81 -23.96
N HIS A 110 -52.60 -1.75 -25.11
CA HIS A 110 -51.45 -2.59 -25.43
C HIS A 110 -50.16 -1.77 -25.58
N ASP A 111 -49.05 -2.30 -25.06
CA ASP A 111 -47.73 -1.68 -25.13
C ASP A 111 -47.00 -2.10 -26.43
N ASP A 112 -46.20 -1.19 -27.00
CA ASP A 112 -45.34 -1.45 -28.15
C ASP A 112 -44.00 -2.08 -27.74
N MET A 113 -43.77 -2.22 -26.44
CA MET A 113 -42.47 -2.61 -25.90
C MET A 113 -42.62 -3.73 -24.86
N VAL A 114 -41.71 -4.69 -24.94
CA VAL A 114 -41.52 -5.70 -23.89
C VAL A 114 -40.11 -5.54 -23.35
N ASP A 115 -40.00 -5.01 -22.14
CA ASP A 115 -38.71 -4.81 -21.46
C ASP A 115 -38.41 -5.99 -20.52
N ILE A 116 -37.19 -6.50 -20.60
CA ILE A 116 -36.65 -7.53 -19.71
C ILE A 116 -35.34 -6.99 -19.14
N PRO A 117 -35.42 -6.05 -18.18
CA PRO A 117 -34.24 -5.34 -17.69
C PRO A 117 -33.20 -6.27 -17.08
N ASP A 118 -33.65 -7.36 -16.45
CA ASP A 118 -32.77 -8.33 -15.78
C ASP A 118 -31.82 -9.06 -16.75
N SER A 119 -32.17 -9.11 -18.03
CA SER A 119 -31.33 -9.68 -19.10
C SER A 119 -30.82 -8.60 -20.08
N GLY A 120 -31.11 -7.32 -19.83
CA GLY A 120 -30.73 -6.22 -20.71
C GLY A 120 -31.36 -6.26 -22.10
N ILE A 121 -32.56 -6.85 -22.22
CA ILE A 121 -33.25 -7.07 -23.48
C ILE A 121 -34.48 -6.18 -23.55
N ARG A 122 -34.72 -5.55 -24.71
CA ARG A 122 -35.96 -4.83 -24.98
C ARG A 122 -36.44 -5.11 -26.39
N PHE A 123 -37.63 -5.71 -26.51
CA PHE A 123 -38.34 -5.82 -27.77
C PHE A 123 -39.15 -4.55 -28.02
N THR A 124 -39.15 -4.07 -29.25
CA THR A 124 -39.96 -2.92 -29.66
C THR A 124 -40.60 -3.14 -31.01
N LEU A 125 -41.88 -2.83 -31.10
CA LEU A 125 -42.63 -2.74 -32.35
C LEU A 125 -42.69 -1.28 -32.82
N ARG A 126 -42.31 -1.04 -34.07
CA ARG A 126 -42.30 0.29 -34.69
C ARG A 126 -43.04 0.28 -36.01
N LYS A 127 -43.54 1.47 -36.37
CA LYS A 127 -44.07 1.76 -37.70
C LYS A 127 -43.04 2.57 -38.48
N GLU A 128 -42.61 2.07 -39.62
CA GLU A 128 -41.70 2.78 -40.54
C GLU A 128 -42.39 3.12 -41.86
N GLU A 129 -42.31 4.39 -42.26
CA GLU A 129 -42.85 4.89 -43.52
C GLU A 129 -41.80 5.76 -44.23
N GLU A 130 -41.47 5.46 -45.49
CA GLU A 130 -40.65 6.32 -46.33
C GLU A 130 -41.47 7.53 -46.77
N VAL A 131 -40.97 8.74 -46.48
CA VAL A 131 -41.69 10.00 -46.74
C VAL A 131 -41.23 10.63 -48.04
N ARG A 132 -39.91 10.77 -48.23
CA ARG A 132 -39.30 11.44 -49.41
C ARG A 132 -37.81 11.12 -49.52
N ARG A 133 -37.18 11.55 -50.63
CA ARG A 133 -35.76 11.28 -50.97
C ARG A 133 -34.86 12.53 -51.01
N ASP A 134 -35.39 13.65 -50.53
CA ASP A 134 -34.73 14.93 -50.46
C ASP A 134 -35.03 15.62 -49.12
N PHE A 135 -34.09 16.42 -48.63
CA PHE A 135 -34.24 17.16 -47.38
C PHE A 135 -33.42 18.45 -47.40
N THR A 136 -34.01 19.54 -46.92
CA THR A 136 -33.42 20.90 -46.98
C THR A 136 -33.02 21.47 -45.61
N GLY A 137 -33.17 20.71 -44.52
CA GLY A 137 -32.80 21.16 -43.17
C GLY A 137 -31.29 21.11 -42.88
N SER A 138 -30.91 21.61 -41.71
CA SER A 138 -29.50 21.64 -41.27
C SER A 138 -29.06 20.32 -40.66
N ALA A 139 -27.90 19.81 -41.09
CA ALA A 139 -27.35 18.55 -40.58
C ALA A 139 -26.94 18.62 -39.09
N MET A 140 -26.60 19.81 -38.58
CA MET A 140 -26.19 20.02 -37.18
C MET A 140 -27.19 20.87 -36.39
N ASP A 141 -28.48 20.77 -36.70
CA ASP A 141 -29.55 21.43 -35.93
C ASP A 141 -29.41 21.19 -34.40
N PRO A 142 -29.46 22.24 -33.54
CA PRO A 142 -29.30 22.12 -32.09
C PRO A 142 -30.24 21.10 -31.41
N ILE A 143 -31.45 20.91 -31.93
CA ILE A 143 -32.46 20.01 -31.37
C ILE A 143 -32.50 18.64 -32.05
N SER A 144 -31.71 18.42 -33.12
CA SER A 144 -31.63 17.13 -33.78
C SER A 144 -30.70 16.16 -33.07
N HIS A 145 -31.07 14.88 -33.12
CA HIS A 145 -30.22 13.78 -32.68
C HIS A 145 -29.47 13.22 -33.88
N VAL A 146 -28.14 13.29 -33.86
CA VAL A 146 -27.28 12.83 -34.96
C VAL A 146 -26.48 11.63 -34.51
N ARG A 147 -26.46 10.58 -35.34
CA ARG A 147 -25.72 9.35 -35.09
C ARG A 147 -24.96 8.95 -36.35
N VAL A 148 -23.70 8.56 -36.21
CA VAL A 148 -22.89 7.97 -37.27
C VAL A 148 -22.64 6.51 -36.91
N LEU A 149 -23.05 5.60 -37.78
CA LEU A 149 -23.03 4.17 -37.55
C LEU A 149 -22.08 3.50 -38.55
N ASN A 150 -21.19 2.67 -38.04
CA ASN A 150 -20.51 1.64 -38.82
C ASN A 150 -21.07 0.28 -38.39
N ARG A 151 -21.90 -0.32 -39.25
CA ARG A 151 -22.73 -1.48 -38.94
C ARG A 151 -22.25 -2.70 -39.71
N LYS A 152 -22.11 -3.81 -38.99
CA LYS A 152 -21.99 -5.16 -39.55
C LYS A 152 -23.32 -5.87 -39.39
N SER A 153 -23.84 -6.43 -40.48
CA SER A 153 -25.13 -7.10 -40.52
C SER A 153 -24.96 -8.55 -40.96
N TRP A 154 -25.61 -9.47 -40.26
CA TRP A 154 -25.65 -10.90 -40.58
C TRP A 154 -27.09 -11.39 -40.65
N LYS A 155 -27.32 -12.44 -41.44
CA LYS A 155 -28.62 -13.15 -41.48
C LYS A 155 -28.48 -14.45 -40.72
N THR A 156 -29.48 -14.84 -39.94
CA THR A 156 -29.47 -16.13 -39.24
C THR A 156 -29.59 -17.31 -40.23
N GLN A 157 -29.11 -18.49 -39.85
CA GLN A 157 -29.17 -19.69 -40.69
C GLN A 157 -30.59 -20.12 -41.07
N ASP A 158 -31.56 -19.87 -40.19
CA ASP A 158 -33.00 -20.10 -40.47
C ASP A 158 -33.62 -19.05 -41.42
N GLY A 159 -32.88 -17.99 -41.76
CA GLY A 159 -33.32 -16.90 -42.63
C GLY A 159 -34.43 -16.01 -42.04
N LEU A 160 -34.75 -16.16 -40.75
CA LEU A 160 -35.84 -15.43 -40.12
C LEU A 160 -35.43 -14.06 -39.62
N LEU A 161 -34.17 -13.89 -39.18
CA LEU A 161 -33.70 -12.71 -38.46
C LEU A 161 -32.47 -12.09 -39.15
N GLN A 162 -32.28 -10.80 -38.87
CA GLN A 162 -31.06 -10.06 -39.14
C GLN A 162 -30.45 -9.59 -37.82
N ILE A 163 -29.14 -9.71 -37.68
CA ILE A 163 -28.40 -9.27 -36.50
C ILE A 163 -27.47 -8.14 -36.93
N ASP A 164 -27.63 -6.99 -36.28
CA ASP A 164 -26.91 -5.77 -36.57
C ASP A 164 -26.02 -5.40 -35.38
N PHE A 165 -24.71 -5.43 -35.61
CA PHE A 165 -23.70 -5.00 -34.64
C PHE A 165 -23.08 -3.67 -35.12
N SER A 166 -23.35 -2.59 -34.40
CA SER A 166 -23.03 -1.23 -34.83
C SER A 166 -22.05 -0.53 -33.88
N LEU A 167 -21.04 0.12 -34.45
CA LEU A 167 -20.23 1.15 -33.77
C LEU A 167 -20.88 2.51 -34.01
N VAL A 168 -21.33 3.16 -32.95
CA VAL A 168 -22.16 4.37 -33.00
C VAL A 168 -21.43 5.55 -32.36
N LYS A 169 -21.35 6.67 -33.09
CA LYS A 169 -20.94 7.96 -32.54
C LYS A 169 -22.12 8.92 -32.59
N SER A 170 -22.44 9.58 -31.49
CA SER A 170 -23.66 10.37 -31.35
C SER A 170 -23.38 11.81 -30.95
N LYS A 171 -24.21 12.74 -31.39
CA LYS A 171 -24.10 14.15 -31.01
C LYS A 171 -24.39 14.34 -29.51
N SER A 172 -23.41 14.88 -28.79
CA SER A 172 -23.53 15.23 -27.37
C SER A 172 -24.03 16.66 -27.18
N LYS A 173 -24.64 16.95 -26.02
CA LYS A 173 -25.08 18.30 -25.65
C LYS A 173 -23.87 19.25 -25.60
N GLY A 174 -23.86 20.27 -26.45
CA GLY A 174 -22.77 21.27 -26.53
C GLY A 174 -21.87 21.17 -27.77
N MET A 175 -21.94 20.07 -28.53
CA MET A 175 -21.17 19.93 -29.77
C MET A 175 -21.74 20.80 -30.90
N LYS A 176 -20.86 21.56 -31.55
CA LYS A 176 -21.24 22.51 -32.61
C LYS A 176 -20.88 22.02 -34.01
N ALA A 177 -19.79 21.27 -34.15
CA ALA A 177 -19.35 20.74 -35.44
C ALA A 177 -19.54 19.22 -35.56
N PHE A 178 -19.85 18.74 -36.76
CA PHE A 178 -19.97 17.30 -37.05
C PHE A 178 -18.63 16.55 -36.85
N SER A 179 -17.50 17.22 -37.10
CA SER A 179 -16.16 16.66 -36.89
C SER A 179 -15.87 16.30 -35.43
N GLU A 180 -16.50 16.99 -34.46
CA GLU A 180 -16.39 16.65 -33.04
C GLU A 180 -17.01 15.27 -32.75
N ILE A 181 -18.10 14.91 -33.43
CA ILE A 181 -18.74 13.59 -33.33
C ILE A 181 -17.78 12.50 -33.82
N LEU A 182 -17.11 12.74 -34.95
CA LEU A 182 -16.18 11.77 -35.54
C LEU A 182 -14.94 11.50 -34.67
N ARG A 183 -14.54 12.44 -33.80
CA ARG A 183 -13.42 12.29 -32.86
C ARG A 183 -13.79 11.51 -31.60
N GLN A 184 -15.07 11.30 -31.32
CA GLN A 184 -15.49 10.52 -30.17
C GLN A 184 -15.09 9.05 -30.27
N ASN A 185 -14.98 8.40 -29.12
CA ASN A 185 -14.97 6.95 -29.05
C ASN A 185 -16.38 6.42 -29.36
N PRO A 186 -16.52 5.44 -30.25
CA PRO A 186 -17.82 4.86 -30.56
C PRO A 186 -18.35 4.02 -29.39
N ALA A 187 -19.67 3.96 -29.26
CA ALA A 187 -20.39 3.00 -28.43
C ALA A 187 -20.80 1.78 -29.27
N TYR A 188 -20.89 0.61 -28.64
CA TYR A 188 -21.39 -0.60 -29.29
C TYR A 188 -22.91 -0.69 -29.12
N GLU A 189 -23.59 -1.07 -30.20
CA GLU A 189 -25.02 -1.39 -30.19
C GLU A 189 -25.26 -2.71 -30.91
N LEU A 190 -26.16 -3.52 -30.34
CA LEU A 190 -26.55 -4.82 -30.85
C LEU A 190 -28.07 -4.89 -30.97
N GLU A 191 -28.53 -5.10 -32.19
CA GLU A 191 -29.94 -5.16 -32.55
C GLU A 191 -30.22 -6.47 -33.29
N VAL A 192 -31.35 -7.11 -33.00
CA VAL A 192 -31.86 -8.28 -33.73
C VAL A 192 -33.22 -7.92 -34.31
N GLU A 193 -33.33 -7.91 -35.64
CA GLU A 193 -34.52 -7.50 -36.38
C GLU A 193 -35.16 -8.70 -37.08
N VAL A 194 -36.48 -8.72 -37.17
CA VAL A 194 -37.20 -9.76 -37.93
C VAL A 194 -37.15 -9.46 -39.44
N LEU A 195 -36.49 -10.35 -40.18
CA LEU A 195 -36.32 -10.25 -41.63
C LEU A 195 -37.49 -10.89 -42.40
N ASN A 196 -37.85 -12.14 -42.07
CA ASN A 196 -38.90 -12.88 -42.79
C ASN A 196 -40.28 -12.64 -42.18
N ARG A 197 -40.95 -11.58 -42.64
CA ARG A 197 -42.28 -11.16 -42.15
C ARG A 197 -43.43 -12.11 -42.49
N LYS A 198 -43.21 -13.08 -43.39
CA LYS A 198 -44.24 -14.05 -43.81
C LYS A 198 -44.22 -15.34 -42.97
N ALA A 199 -43.20 -15.53 -42.15
CA ALA A 199 -43.06 -16.71 -41.32
C ALA A 199 -44.16 -16.77 -40.24
N ASP A 200 -44.33 -17.95 -39.65
CA ASP A 200 -45.25 -18.13 -38.52
C ASP A 200 -44.75 -17.33 -37.30
N PRO A 201 -45.62 -16.54 -36.63
CA PRO A 201 -45.22 -15.74 -35.47
C PRO A 201 -44.55 -16.55 -34.36
N LYS A 202 -44.99 -17.80 -34.11
CA LYS A 202 -44.40 -18.63 -33.07
C LYS A 202 -42.96 -19.02 -33.41
N ALA A 203 -42.70 -19.38 -34.67
CA ALA A 203 -41.35 -19.65 -35.16
C ALA A 203 -40.43 -18.42 -35.07
N ILE A 204 -40.96 -17.22 -35.34
CA ILE A 204 -40.21 -15.96 -35.16
C ILE A 204 -39.80 -15.77 -33.70
N VAL A 205 -40.72 -15.95 -32.75
CA VAL A 205 -40.40 -15.78 -31.33
C VAL A 205 -39.42 -16.85 -30.84
N GLU A 206 -39.59 -18.10 -31.23
CA GLU A 206 -38.64 -19.18 -30.91
C GLU A 206 -37.24 -18.85 -31.44
N SER A 207 -37.13 -18.42 -32.71
CA SER A 207 -35.87 -17.98 -33.30
C SER A 207 -35.25 -16.80 -32.55
N LEU A 208 -36.04 -15.76 -32.21
CA LEU A 208 -35.56 -14.60 -31.44
C LEU A 208 -34.94 -15.05 -30.11
N LEU A 209 -35.64 -15.90 -29.36
CA LEU A 209 -35.15 -16.33 -28.05
C LEU A 209 -33.86 -17.14 -28.13
N VAL A 210 -33.77 -18.09 -29.08
CA VAL A 210 -32.58 -18.94 -29.24
C VAL A 210 -31.36 -18.11 -29.62
N HIS A 211 -31.49 -17.20 -30.59
CA HIS A 211 -30.37 -16.38 -31.03
C HIS A 211 -29.95 -15.36 -29.95
N ILE A 212 -30.92 -14.74 -29.26
CA ILE A 212 -30.63 -13.84 -28.13
C ILE A 212 -29.93 -14.60 -26.99
N GLU A 213 -30.31 -15.85 -26.72
CA GLU A 213 -29.62 -16.70 -25.73
C GLU A 213 -28.14 -16.85 -26.05
N TYR A 214 -27.79 -17.14 -27.31
CA TYR A 214 -26.40 -17.22 -27.75
C TYR A 214 -25.64 -15.90 -27.56
N LEU A 215 -26.28 -14.76 -27.82
CA LEU A 215 -25.69 -13.44 -27.62
C LEU A 215 -25.44 -13.14 -26.13
N LEU A 216 -26.39 -13.45 -25.26
CA LEU A 216 -26.23 -13.26 -23.81
C LEU A 216 -25.14 -14.19 -23.23
N VAL A 217 -25.10 -15.45 -23.68
CA VAL A 217 -24.07 -16.44 -23.29
C VAL A 217 -22.68 -15.93 -23.69
N ALA A 218 -22.54 -15.42 -24.91
CA ALA A 218 -21.29 -14.83 -25.40
C ALA A 218 -20.87 -13.62 -24.54
N PHE A 219 -21.81 -12.73 -24.21
CA PHE A 219 -21.55 -11.58 -23.35
C PHE A 219 -21.08 -11.99 -21.94
N GLN A 220 -21.79 -12.91 -21.28
CA GLN A 220 -21.45 -13.35 -19.93
C GLN A 220 -20.20 -14.25 -19.90
N GLY A 221 -19.81 -14.86 -21.02
CA GLY A 221 -18.68 -15.79 -21.06
C GLY A 221 -18.96 -17.07 -20.26
N SER A 222 -20.22 -17.50 -20.24
CA SER A 222 -20.65 -18.76 -19.64
C SER A 222 -21.82 -19.33 -20.43
N SER A 223 -21.81 -20.65 -20.61
CA SER A 223 -22.92 -21.41 -21.20
C SER A 223 -24.22 -21.29 -20.40
N PHE A 224 -24.17 -20.76 -19.18
CA PHE A 224 -25.30 -20.63 -18.28
C PHE A 224 -25.56 -19.18 -17.91
N LEU A 225 -26.76 -18.72 -18.21
CA LEU A 225 -27.16 -17.33 -17.98
C LEU A 225 -27.48 -17.06 -16.52
N LEU A 226 -26.99 -15.92 -16.02
CA LEU A 226 -27.40 -15.34 -14.75
C LEU A 226 -28.14 -14.02 -14.98
N PRO A 227 -29.35 -13.84 -14.39
CA PRO A 227 -30.01 -12.54 -14.38
C PRO A 227 -29.20 -11.50 -13.60
N SER A 228 -29.39 -10.22 -13.94
CA SER A 228 -28.72 -9.09 -13.28
C SER A 228 -29.04 -8.99 -11.78
N SER A 229 -30.25 -9.37 -11.37
CA SER A 229 -30.66 -9.47 -9.97
C SER A 229 -29.86 -10.51 -9.19
N ASP A 230 -29.67 -11.70 -9.76
CA ASP A 230 -28.84 -12.78 -9.22
C ASP A 230 -27.37 -12.35 -9.10
N VAL A 231 -26.81 -11.72 -10.14
CA VAL A 231 -25.43 -11.19 -10.10
C VAL A 231 -25.26 -10.21 -8.94
N LYS A 232 -26.20 -9.29 -8.73
CA LYS A 232 -26.17 -8.36 -7.59
C LYS A 232 -26.25 -9.10 -6.25
N ARG A 233 -27.15 -10.08 -6.12
CA ARG A 233 -27.30 -10.90 -4.92
C ARG A 233 -26.01 -11.62 -4.57
N TYR A 234 -25.42 -12.35 -5.52
CA TYR A 234 -24.18 -13.09 -5.31
C TYR A 234 -22.98 -12.18 -5.07
N THR A 235 -22.96 -10.98 -5.66
CA THR A 235 -21.95 -9.97 -5.36
C THR A 235 -22.01 -9.56 -3.89
N MET A 236 -23.21 -9.32 -3.35
CA MET A 236 -23.39 -9.01 -1.92
C MET A 236 -22.98 -10.19 -1.03
N GLU A 237 -23.33 -11.42 -1.42
CA GLU A 237 -22.95 -12.63 -0.68
C GLU A 237 -21.43 -12.84 -0.64
N PHE A 238 -20.75 -12.72 -1.78
CA PHE A 238 -19.30 -12.78 -1.87
C PHE A 238 -18.65 -11.68 -1.03
N ASN A 239 -19.11 -10.43 -1.14
CA ASN A 239 -18.58 -9.34 -0.32
C ASN A 239 -18.78 -9.57 1.19
N SER A 240 -19.89 -10.21 1.58
CA SER A 240 -20.20 -10.55 2.98
C SER A 240 -19.31 -11.69 3.51
N SER A 241 -18.79 -12.55 2.65
CA SER A 241 -17.83 -13.60 3.03
C SER A 241 -16.49 -13.05 3.52
N GLY A 242 -16.17 -11.78 3.19
CA GLY A 242 -14.91 -11.13 3.56
C GLY A 242 -13.68 -11.63 2.77
N GLN A 243 -13.87 -12.54 1.82
CA GLN A 243 -12.79 -13.12 1.03
C GLN A 243 -12.18 -12.09 0.07
N LYS A 244 -10.86 -12.18 -0.13
CA LYS A 244 -10.09 -11.23 -0.95
C LYS A 244 -9.07 -11.98 -1.78
N PHE A 245 -8.88 -11.52 -3.02
CA PHE A 245 -7.78 -11.99 -3.86
C PHE A 245 -6.45 -11.44 -3.33
N LEU A 246 -5.52 -12.34 -2.99
CA LEU A 246 -4.21 -12.02 -2.41
C LEU A 246 -3.11 -12.19 -3.45
N ASN A 247 -2.38 -11.12 -3.77
CA ASN A 247 -1.37 -11.10 -4.83
C ASN A 247 -0.01 -11.61 -4.33
N PRO A 248 0.69 -12.46 -5.10
CA PRO A 248 2.08 -12.84 -4.83
C PRO A 248 3.05 -11.71 -5.22
N VAL A 249 4.25 -11.73 -4.65
CA VAL A 249 5.34 -10.78 -4.98
C VAL A 249 6.30 -11.38 -6.02
N THR A 250 6.89 -10.54 -6.86
CA THR A 250 7.89 -10.97 -7.84
C THR A 250 9.14 -11.49 -7.13
N MET A 251 9.66 -12.63 -7.57
CA MET A 251 10.87 -13.23 -7.04
C MET A 251 12.10 -12.35 -7.31
N LYS A 252 13.00 -12.29 -6.33
CA LYS A 252 14.30 -11.61 -6.37
C LYS A 252 15.41 -12.60 -5.98
N ARG A 253 16.67 -12.30 -6.30
CA ARG A 253 17.84 -13.15 -5.96
C ARG A 253 17.92 -13.48 -4.46
N ARG A 254 17.52 -12.55 -3.58
CA ARG A 254 17.50 -12.80 -2.12
C ARG A 254 16.63 -13.99 -1.69
N HIS A 255 15.60 -14.34 -2.47
CA HIS A 255 14.71 -15.43 -2.13
C HIS A 255 15.30 -16.81 -2.46
N ILE A 256 16.39 -16.88 -3.22
CA ILE A 256 17.05 -18.15 -3.59
C ILE A 256 18.39 -18.34 -2.85
N ARG A 257 18.55 -17.64 -1.72
CA ARG A 257 19.78 -17.61 -0.93
C ARG A 257 19.57 -18.15 0.47
N ALA A 258 20.37 -19.14 0.87
CA ALA A 258 20.21 -19.83 2.15
C ALA A 258 20.51 -18.94 3.37
N ASP A 259 21.38 -17.95 3.23
CA ASP A 259 21.76 -16.98 4.28
C ASP A 259 20.70 -15.91 4.53
N ARG A 260 19.67 -15.81 3.66
CA ARG A 260 18.66 -14.75 3.71
C ARG A 260 17.34 -15.26 4.31
N PRO A 261 16.64 -14.43 5.11
CA PRO A 261 15.32 -14.82 5.64
C PRO A 261 14.28 -14.97 4.53
N ASN A 262 13.27 -15.81 4.78
CA ASN A 262 12.16 -16.08 3.85
C ASN A 262 12.60 -16.57 2.46
N ASN A 263 13.74 -17.25 2.37
CA ASN A 263 14.20 -17.90 1.14
C ASN A 263 13.39 -19.19 0.85
N ILE A 264 13.37 -19.62 -0.41
CA ILE A 264 12.62 -20.79 -0.87
C ILE A 264 13.28 -22.13 -0.52
N LEU A 265 14.52 -22.12 -0.02
CA LEU A 265 15.29 -23.33 0.27
C LEU A 265 14.86 -23.99 1.59
N SER A 266 13.95 -23.38 2.35
CA SER A 266 13.40 -23.98 3.56
C SER A 266 11.93 -23.65 3.75
N GLY A 267 11.08 -24.69 3.83
CA GLY A 267 9.69 -24.58 4.22
C GLY A 267 8.74 -24.08 3.12
N TYR A 268 9.09 -24.29 1.84
CA TYR A 268 8.28 -23.88 0.68
C TYR A 268 7.80 -25.07 -0.15
N THR A 269 6.74 -24.82 -0.92
CA THR A 269 6.31 -25.65 -2.04
C THR A 269 6.54 -24.91 -3.36
N VAL A 270 6.68 -25.65 -4.45
CA VAL A 270 6.74 -25.13 -5.82
C VAL A 270 5.62 -25.73 -6.66
N THR A 271 4.98 -24.90 -7.48
CA THR A 271 3.97 -25.31 -8.47
C THR A 271 4.12 -24.48 -9.74
N ASN A 272 3.56 -24.98 -10.84
CA ASN A 272 3.59 -24.28 -12.12
C ASN A 272 2.63 -23.06 -12.12
N LYS A 273 3.09 -21.95 -12.71
CA LYS A 273 2.22 -20.83 -13.02
C LYS A 273 1.54 -21.12 -14.36
N ALA A 274 0.21 -21.31 -14.34
CA ALA A 274 -0.52 -21.47 -15.59
C ALA A 274 -0.78 -20.08 -16.20
N ASP A 275 -1.08 -20.05 -17.49
CA ASP A 275 -1.52 -18.84 -18.17
C ASP A 275 -3.05 -18.78 -18.22
N GLY A 276 -3.68 -18.75 -17.04
CA GLY A 276 -5.14 -18.73 -16.90
C GLY A 276 -5.65 -17.50 -16.15
N GLN A 277 -6.97 -17.37 -16.08
CA GLN A 277 -7.60 -16.33 -15.28
C GLN A 277 -7.79 -16.82 -13.85
N ARG A 278 -7.16 -16.17 -12.87
CA ARG A 278 -7.44 -16.44 -11.45
C ARG A 278 -8.91 -16.15 -11.11
N CYS A 279 -9.56 -17.08 -10.42
CA CYS A 279 -10.92 -16.91 -9.92
C CYS A 279 -11.17 -17.81 -8.70
N PHE A 280 -12.15 -17.43 -7.89
CA PHE A 280 -12.69 -18.31 -6.86
C PHE A 280 -13.82 -19.16 -7.44
N ILE A 281 -13.92 -20.41 -7.01
CA ILE A 281 -15.18 -21.15 -7.00
C ILE A 281 -15.80 -21.00 -5.61
N MET A 282 -17.06 -20.57 -5.58
CA MET A 282 -17.84 -20.44 -4.34
C MET A 282 -19.19 -21.12 -4.46
N VAL A 283 -19.57 -21.90 -3.46
CA VAL A 283 -20.90 -22.52 -3.37
C VAL A 283 -21.82 -21.59 -2.59
N MET A 284 -22.84 -21.05 -3.27
CA MET A 284 -23.75 -20.05 -2.72
C MET A 284 -24.84 -20.69 -1.85
N ARG A 285 -25.58 -19.87 -1.09
CA ARG A 285 -26.70 -20.31 -0.23
C ARG A 285 -27.80 -21.07 -0.97
N ASP A 286 -28.01 -20.79 -2.24
CA ASP A 286 -28.96 -21.50 -3.11
C ASP A 286 -28.35 -22.74 -3.77
N LYS A 287 -27.18 -23.18 -3.28
CA LYS A 287 -26.40 -24.35 -3.72
C LYS A 287 -25.78 -24.23 -5.10
N ARG A 288 -25.91 -23.10 -5.81
CA ARG A 288 -25.22 -22.91 -7.09
C ARG A 288 -23.73 -22.72 -6.88
N VAL A 289 -22.94 -23.36 -7.74
CA VAL A 289 -21.48 -23.19 -7.77
C VAL A 289 -21.13 -22.06 -8.73
N LEU A 290 -20.60 -20.96 -8.23
CA LEU A 290 -20.28 -19.78 -9.01
C LEU A 290 -18.77 -19.57 -9.12
N MET A 291 -18.35 -19.08 -10.27
CA MET A 291 -16.99 -18.63 -10.52
C MET A 291 -16.93 -17.10 -10.40
N ILE A 292 -16.02 -16.60 -9.56
CA ILE A 292 -15.90 -15.19 -9.21
C ILE A 292 -14.52 -14.70 -9.57
N ARG A 293 -14.45 -13.64 -10.37
CA ARG A 293 -13.19 -13.04 -10.85
C ARG A 293 -12.75 -11.85 -10.00
N PRO A 294 -11.46 -11.49 -9.98
CA PRO A 294 -10.95 -10.31 -9.25
C PRO A 294 -11.58 -8.98 -9.65
N ASN A 295 -12.08 -8.86 -10.89
CA ASN A 295 -12.79 -7.67 -11.37
C ASN A 295 -14.27 -7.61 -10.94
N GLY A 296 -14.75 -8.60 -10.16
CA GLY A 296 -16.14 -8.72 -9.71
C GLY A 296 -17.06 -9.48 -10.68
N GLY A 297 -16.55 -9.97 -11.81
CA GLY A 297 -17.33 -10.78 -12.75
C GLY A 297 -17.75 -12.12 -12.13
N ILE A 298 -19.04 -12.43 -12.14
CA ILE A 298 -19.63 -13.66 -11.60
C ILE A 298 -20.27 -14.45 -12.73
N THR A 299 -19.93 -15.73 -12.84
CA THR A 299 -20.51 -16.65 -13.83
C THR A 299 -20.94 -17.93 -13.15
N TRP A 300 -22.11 -18.47 -13.54
CA TRP A 300 -22.55 -19.79 -13.07
C TRP A 300 -21.85 -20.89 -13.88
N THR A 301 -21.40 -21.93 -13.19
CA THR A 301 -20.71 -23.08 -13.80
C THR A 301 -21.66 -24.15 -14.33
N GLY A 302 -22.97 -24.03 -14.06
CA GLY A 302 -23.97 -25.07 -14.33
C GLY A 302 -24.02 -26.18 -13.27
N ILE A 303 -23.16 -26.11 -12.25
CA ILE A 303 -23.08 -27.10 -11.18
C ILE A 303 -23.90 -26.63 -9.97
N MET A 304 -24.57 -27.57 -9.30
CA MET A 304 -25.28 -27.35 -8.04
C MET A 304 -24.84 -28.39 -6.99
N ALA A 305 -24.67 -27.95 -5.75
CA ALA A 305 -24.47 -28.87 -4.63
C ALA A 305 -25.78 -29.59 -4.31
N VAL A 306 -25.70 -30.87 -4.00
CA VAL A 306 -26.84 -31.67 -3.53
C VAL A 306 -26.98 -31.50 -2.01
N LYS A 307 -25.85 -31.55 -1.28
CA LYS A 307 -25.79 -31.45 0.18
C LYS A 307 -25.54 -30.02 0.66
N ASP A 308 -26.17 -29.66 1.78
CA ASP A 308 -26.00 -28.35 2.44
C ASP A 308 -24.61 -28.17 3.05
N SER A 309 -23.87 -29.27 3.27
CA SER A 309 -22.52 -29.23 3.84
C SER A 309 -21.56 -28.37 3.03
N HIS A 310 -21.76 -28.27 1.71
CA HIS A 310 -20.89 -27.51 0.82
C HIS A 310 -21.22 -26.02 0.73
N ILE A 311 -22.32 -25.55 1.34
CA ILE A 311 -22.68 -24.13 1.29
C ILE A 311 -21.58 -23.30 1.97
N GLY A 312 -21.05 -22.31 1.25
CA GLY A 312 -19.96 -21.47 1.73
C GLY A 312 -18.56 -22.05 1.50
N ASP A 313 -18.41 -23.13 0.75
CA ASP A 313 -17.11 -23.58 0.25
C ASP A 313 -16.49 -22.48 -0.63
N VAL A 314 -15.19 -22.23 -0.45
CA VAL A 314 -14.43 -21.21 -1.19
C VAL A 314 -13.09 -21.79 -1.61
N ILE A 315 -12.92 -21.97 -2.93
CA ILE A 315 -11.79 -22.63 -3.57
C ILE A 315 -11.07 -21.62 -4.46
N ASP A 316 -9.75 -21.43 -4.28
CA ASP A 316 -8.92 -20.53 -5.10
C ASP A 316 -8.20 -21.32 -6.20
N GLY A 317 -8.26 -20.80 -7.42
CA GLY A 317 -7.75 -21.51 -8.56
C GLY A 317 -7.58 -20.62 -9.79
N GLU A 318 -7.16 -21.28 -10.86
CA GLU A 318 -6.88 -20.67 -12.14
C GLU A 318 -7.74 -21.34 -13.22
N TYR A 319 -8.54 -20.53 -13.92
CA TYR A 319 -9.45 -20.99 -14.96
C TYR A 319 -8.85 -20.81 -16.35
N LEU A 320 -8.81 -21.89 -17.10
CA LEU A 320 -8.34 -21.98 -18.48
C LEU A 320 -9.56 -22.10 -19.40
N GLU A 321 -9.94 -20.99 -20.03
CA GLU A 321 -11.18 -20.87 -20.82
C GLU A 321 -11.22 -21.85 -22.01
N ASP A 322 -10.13 -21.96 -22.78
CA ASP A 322 -10.07 -22.80 -23.98
C ASP A 322 -10.35 -24.29 -23.72
N LYS A 323 -9.99 -24.75 -22.51
CA LYS A 323 -10.16 -26.14 -22.04
C LYS A 323 -11.35 -26.33 -21.12
N ASN A 324 -12.01 -25.25 -20.71
CA ASN A 324 -12.98 -25.24 -19.62
C ASN A 324 -12.48 -26.01 -18.37
N LEU A 325 -11.25 -25.70 -17.94
CA LEU A 325 -10.55 -26.36 -16.83
C LEU A 325 -10.27 -25.37 -15.70
N PHE A 326 -10.63 -25.72 -14.47
CA PHE A 326 -10.29 -24.98 -13.25
C PHE A 326 -9.25 -25.75 -12.45
N CYS A 327 -8.05 -25.18 -12.32
CA CYS A 327 -6.94 -25.75 -11.56
C CYS A 327 -6.86 -25.12 -10.16
N ILE A 328 -7.22 -25.90 -9.13
CA ILE A 328 -7.19 -25.50 -7.73
C ILE A 328 -5.74 -25.40 -7.24
N PHE A 329 -5.41 -24.31 -6.55
CA PHE A 329 -4.12 -24.17 -5.86
C PHE A 329 -4.26 -23.81 -4.38
N ASP A 330 -5.43 -23.40 -3.89
CA ASP A 330 -5.69 -23.18 -2.45
C ASP A 330 -7.18 -23.33 -2.08
N VAL A 331 -7.48 -23.51 -0.80
CA VAL A 331 -8.84 -23.69 -0.26
C VAL A 331 -9.00 -22.89 1.02
N TYR A 332 -9.97 -21.97 1.06
CA TYR A 332 -10.16 -21.04 2.19
C TYR A 332 -11.31 -21.46 3.11
N SER A 333 -12.29 -22.16 2.58
CA SER A 333 -13.41 -22.74 3.32
C SER A 333 -13.85 -24.03 2.65
N PHE A 334 -14.08 -25.08 3.44
CA PHE A 334 -14.54 -26.37 2.94
C PHE A 334 -15.42 -27.09 3.97
N ARG A 335 -16.58 -27.58 3.53
CA ARG A 335 -17.62 -28.26 4.32
C ARG A 335 -18.00 -27.51 5.60
N GLY A 336 -18.19 -26.19 5.49
CA GLY A 336 -18.54 -25.31 6.61
C GLY A 336 -17.39 -25.00 7.59
N LYS A 337 -16.16 -25.48 7.34
CA LYS A 337 -14.97 -25.20 8.15
C LYS A 337 -14.07 -24.19 7.45
N ASN A 338 -13.57 -23.23 8.21
CA ASN A 338 -12.53 -22.31 7.75
C ASN A 338 -11.17 -23.05 7.75
N THR A 339 -10.55 -23.16 6.57
CA THR A 339 -9.28 -23.87 6.36
C THR A 339 -8.07 -22.94 6.31
N THR A 340 -8.25 -21.62 6.38
CA THR A 340 -7.17 -20.62 6.24
C THR A 340 -6.05 -20.75 7.28
N ARG A 341 -6.30 -21.43 8.41
CA ARG A 341 -5.29 -21.67 9.46
C ARG A 341 -4.50 -22.97 9.29
N LEU A 342 -4.95 -23.86 8.41
CA LEU A 342 -4.26 -25.13 8.14
C LEU A 342 -3.00 -24.89 7.31
N PRO A 343 -2.00 -25.77 7.37
CA PRO A 343 -0.89 -25.74 6.41
C PRO A 343 -1.39 -25.91 4.97
N LEU A 344 -0.65 -25.38 3.99
CA LEU A 344 -0.96 -25.63 2.58
C LEU A 344 -0.81 -27.12 2.28
N PHE A 345 0.34 -27.68 2.66
CA PHE A 345 0.76 -29.03 2.35
C PHE A 345 1.52 -29.64 3.54
N THR A 346 1.29 -30.92 3.82
CA THR A 346 2.01 -31.69 4.86
C THR A 346 2.93 -32.71 4.20
N THR A 347 2.64 -34.01 4.31
CA THR A 347 3.27 -35.10 3.54
C THR A 347 2.23 -35.76 2.66
N ASP A 348 2.64 -36.47 1.62
CA ASP A 348 1.69 -37.22 0.78
C ASP A 348 0.95 -38.28 1.58
N GLU A 349 1.62 -38.98 2.52
CA GLU A 349 0.98 -39.95 3.40
C GLU A 349 -0.08 -39.30 4.29
N ASP A 350 0.22 -38.14 4.89
CA ASP A 350 -0.70 -37.43 5.78
C ASP A 350 -1.90 -36.88 5.01
N VAL A 351 -1.68 -36.36 3.80
CA VAL A 351 -2.75 -35.87 2.93
C VAL A 351 -3.68 -37.01 2.52
N ILE A 352 -3.17 -38.22 2.31
CA ILE A 352 -3.99 -39.39 1.98
C ILE A 352 -4.73 -39.92 3.22
N ALA A 353 -4.05 -40.03 4.35
CA ALA A 353 -4.60 -40.59 5.58
C ALA A 353 -5.60 -39.64 6.27
N ASN A 354 -5.34 -38.34 6.23
CA ASN A 354 -6.20 -37.30 6.82
C ASN A 354 -6.27 -36.06 5.91
N PRO A 355 -7.05 -36.11 4.82
CA PRO A 355 -7.14 -35.02 3.84
C PRO A 355 -7.57 -33.67 4.43
N MET A 356 -8.33 -33.67 5.52
CA MET A 356 -8.82 -32.45 6.17
C MET A 356 -7.76 -31.73 7.02
N SER A 357 -6.53 -32.24 7.10
CA SER A 357 -5.42 -31.65 7.86
C SER A 357 -4.64 -30.57 7.11
N SER A 358 -4.81 -30.47 5.78
CA SER A 358 -4.14 -29.49 4.92
C SER A 358 -5.09 -28.89 3.89
N ARG A 359 -4.75 -27.71 3.34
CA ARG A 359 -5.60 -27.05 2.33
C ARG A 359 -5.62 -27.79 1.00
N ILE A 360 -4.49 -28.40 0.60
CA ILE A 360 -4.43 -29.25 -0.60
C ILE A 360 -5.17 -30.57 -0.40
N GLY A 361 -5.17 -31.16 0.79
CA GLY A 361 -6.01 -32.32 1.09
C GLY A 361 -7.50 -32.00 0.98
N CYS A 362 -7.94 -30.84 1.49
CA CYS A 362 -9.30 -30.34 1.26
C CYS A 362 -9.62 -30.14 -0.24
N ALA A 363 -8.67 -29.65 -1.04
CA ALA A 363 -8.84 -29.50 -2.49
C ALA A 363 -9.10 -30.86 -3.18
N ARG A 364 -8.34 -31.89 -2.80
CA ARG A 364 -8.51 -33.25 -3.31
C ARG A 364 -9.89 -33.82 -2.95
N GLU A 365 -10.33 -33.62 -1.71
CA GLU A 365 -11.68 -34.04 -1.28
C GLU A 365 -12.79 -33.29 -2.03
N PHE A 366 -12.63 -31.99 -2.27
CA PHE A 366 -13.59 -31.23 -3.08
C PHE A 366 -13.72 -31.80 -4.51
N VAL A 367 -12.60 -32.16 -5.16
CA VAL A 367 -12.62 -32.80 -6.49
C VAL A 367 -13.31 -34.16 -6.45
N ALA A 368 -13.10 -34.94 -5.39
CA ALA A 368 -13.80 -36.22 -5.20
C ALA A 368 -15.31 -36.01 -4.97
N ASP A 369 -15.68 -35.00 -4.19
CA ASP A 369 -17.07 -34.64 -3.89
C ASP A 369 -17.82 -34.15 -5.10
N LEU A 370 -17.19 -33.43 -6.03
CA LEU A 370 -17.82 -32.99 -7.28
C LEU A 370 -18.45 -34.15 -8.07
N ARG A 371 -17.97 -35.38 -7.89
CA ARG A 371 -18.53 -36.59 -8.54
C ARG A 371 -19.66 -37.25 -7.74
N ARG A 372 -19.77 -36.98 -6.44
CA ARG A 372 -20.68 -37.67 -5.50
C ARG A 372 -21.83 -36.78 -5.01
N ASP A 373 -21.50 -35.53 -4.67
CA ASP A 373 -22.32 -34.62 -3.88
C ASP A 373 -22.79 -33.40 -4.70
N PHE A 374 -22.55 -33.37 -6.01
CA PHE A 374 -22.92 -32.30 -6.91
C PHE A 374 -23.65 -32.86 -8.15
N SER A 375 -24.56 -32.06 -8.69
CA SER A 375 -25.23 -32.31 -9.98
C SER A 375 -24.79 -31.26 -11.00
N SER A 376 -24.67 -31.66 -12.27
CA SER A 376 -24.29 -30.77 -13.36
C SER A 376 -25.41 -30.65 -14.39
N SER A 377 -25.64 -29.42 -14.85
CA SER A 377 -26.55 -29.15 -15.96
C SER A 377 -25.89 -29.56 -17.28
N PRO A 378 -26.65 -30.09 -18.26
CA PRO A 378 -26.11 -30.46 -19.57
C PRO A 378 -25.39 -29.30 -20.25
N SER A 379 -24.19 -29.53 -20.77
CA SER A 379 -23.44 -28.57 -21.58
C SER A 379 -22.57 -29.28 -22.61
N GLY A 380 -22.31 -28.64 -23.75
CA GLY A 380 -21.44 -29.20 -24.79
C GLY A 380 -19.97 -29.35 -24.39
N ARG A 381 -19.54 -28.62 -23.35
CA ARG A 381 -18.21 -28.74 -22.72
C ARG A 381 -18.36 -28.62 -21.20
N PRO A 382 -18.44 -29.72 -20.44
CA PRO A 382 -18.56 -29.66 -18.99
C PRO A 382 -17.29 -29.07 -18.34
N LEU A 383 -17.46 -28.38 -17.20
CA LEU A 383 -16.34 -27.83 -16.44
C LEU A 383 -15.51 -28.96 -15.83
N ARG A 384 -14.21 -28.99 -16.14
CA ARG A 384 -13.24 -29.87 -15.47
C ARG A 384 -12.65 -29.14 -14.27
N VAL A 385 -12.50 -29.84 -13.15
CA VAL A 385 -11.89 -29.30 -11.93
C VAL A 385 -10.82 -30.25 -11.45
N GLU A 386 -9.59 -29.74 -11.31
CA GLU A 386 -8.40 -30.52 -10.95
C GLU A 386 -7.57 -29.76 -9.92
N THR A 387 -6.74 -30.46 -9.15
CA THR A 387 -5.78 -29.81 -8.23
C THR A 387 -4.42 -29.69 -8.91
N LYS A 388 -3.73 -28.54 -8.76
CA LYS A 388 -2.37 -28.38 -9.27
C LYS A 388 -1.40 -29.35 -8.60
N LEU A 389 -0.34 -29.70 -9.33
CA LEU A 389 0.79 -30.44 -8.79
C LEU A 389 1.63 -29.51 -7.89
N PHE A 390 1.92 -29.96 -6.67
CA PHE A 390 2.83 -29.30 -5.76
C PHE A 390 3.97 -30.23 -5.45
N LEU A 391 5.19 -29.71 -5.50
CA LEU A 391 6.39 -30.38 -4.99
C LEU A 391 6.93 -29.58 -3.80
N ALA A 392 7.58 -30.25 -2.87
CA ALA A 392 8.16 -29.64 -1.68
C ALA A 392 9.50 -30.29 -1.35
N GLY A 393 10.43 -29.51 -0.83
CA GLY A 393 11.77 -29.96 -0.47
C GLY A 393 12.51 -28.84 0.25
N ASP A 394 13.56 -29.20 0.98
CA ASP A 394 14.45 -28.25 1.65
C ASP A 394 15.88 -28.44 1.10
N GLY A 395 16.62 -27.36 0.91
CA GLY A 395 17.98 -27.38 0.34
C GLY A 395 18.03 -28.06 -1.04
N PRO A 396 18.92 -29.05 -1.28
CA PRO A 396 19.03 -29.73 -2.58
C PRO A 396 17.73 -30.37 -3.08
N ALA A 397 16.84 -30.82 -2.18
CA ALA A 397 15.55 -31.38 -2.58
C ALA A 397 14.63 -30.33 -3.22
N MET A 398 14.79 -29.04 -2.87
CA MET A 398 14.06 -27.95 -3.54
C MET A 398 14.58 -27.72 -4.97
N GLU A 399 15.89 -27.83 -5.22
CA GLU A 399 16.45 -27.76 -6.59
C GLU A 399 15.88 -28.86 -7.48
N GLU A 400 15.82 -30.09 -6.96
CA GLU A 400 15.22 -31.24 -7.65
C GLU A 400 13.73 -31.01 -7.92
N ALA A 401 12.99 -30.49 -6.93
CA ALA A 401 11.58 -30.15 -7.08
C ALA A 401 11.33 -29.09 -8.16
N ILE A 402 12.14 -28.03 -8.20
CA ILE A 402 12.09 -26.98 -9.23
C ILE A 402 12.37 -27.57 -10.61
N THR A 403 13.45 -28.33 -10.73
CA THR A 403 13.88 -28.96 -11.99
C THR A 403 12.80 -29.91 -12.52
N THR A 404 12.21 -30.70 -11.62
CA THR A 404 11.11 -31.62 -11.95
C THR A 404 9.88 -30.85 -12.43
N MET A 405 9.51 -29.76 -11.75
CA MET A 405 8.35 -28.95 -12.12
C MET A 405 8.52 -28.28 -13.49
N LEU A 406 9.72 -27.75 -13.80
CA LEU A 406 10.03 -27.13 -15.10
C LEU A 406 10.03 -28.14 -16.25
N ASN A 407 10.50 -29.37 -16.01
CA ASN A 407 10.52 -30.43 -17.01
C ASN A 407 9.17 -31.15 -17.20
N THR A 408 8.23 -30.96 -16.27
CA THR A 408 6.91 -31.59 -16.33
C THR A 408 6.06 -30.93 -17.42
N LYS A 409 5.57 -31.75 -18.38
CA LYS A 409 4.68 -31.25 -19.44
C LYS A 409 3.23 -31.23 -18.96
N PHE A 410 2.62 -30.05 -19.01
CA PHE A 410 1.20 -29.84 -18.75
C PHE A 410 0.41 -29.76 -20.07
N GLU A 411 -0.89 -30.05 -20.03
CA GLU A 411 -1.73 -29.95 -21.22
C GLU A 411 -2.00 -28.50 -21.66
N TYR A 412 -1.62 -27.52 -20.83
CA TYR A 412 -1.81 -26.09 -20.98
C TYR A 412 -0.48 -25.34 -20.86
N HIS A 413 -0.44 -24.10 -21.36
CA HIS A 413 0.75 -23.26 -21.33
C HIS A 413 1.08 -22.79 -19.90
N THR A 414 2.38 -22.77 -19.58
CA THR A 414 2.91 -22.31 -18.29
C THR A 414 3.94 -21.21 -18.52
N ASP A 415 3.85 -20.13 -17.74
CA ASP A 415 4.66 -18.91 -17.92
C ASP A 415 5.54 -18.61 -16.68
N GLY A 416 5.91 -19.66 -15.93
CA GLY A 416 6.79 -19.55 -14.76
C GLY A 416 6.38 -20.46 -13.60
N LEU A 417 6.80 -20.09 -12.39
CA LEU A 417 6.63 -20.87 -11.16
C LEU A 417 6.00 -20.02 -10.05
N ILE A 418 5.28 -20.66 -9.14
CA ILE A 418 4.78 -20.09 -7.90
C ILE A 418 5.36 -20.84 -6.72
N PHE A 419 5.86 -20.10 -5.73
CA PHE A 419 6.39 -20.62 -4.49
C PHE A 419 5.52 -20.16 -3.33
N THR A 420 5.00 -21.12 -2.57
CA THR A 420 4.10 -20.84 -1.45
C THR A 420 4.64 -21.49 -0.18
N PRO A 421 4.63 -20.80 0.97
CA PRO A 421 5.08 -21.42 2.21
C PRO A 421 4.25 -22.66 2.55
N ARG A 422 4.93 -23.77 2.86
CA ARG A 422 4.32 -25.10 3.09
C ARG A 422 3.38 -25.11 4.29
N VAL A 423 3.83 -24.54 5.42
CA VAL A 423 3.16 -24.65 6.73
C VAL A 423 2.36 -23.39 7.09
N SER A 424 2.62 -22.26 6.43
CA SER A 424 1.99 -20.98 6.79
C SER A 424 0.46 -21.03 6.62
N PRO A 425 -0.31 -20.37 7.52
CA PRO A 425 -1.70 -20.02 7.24
C PRO A 425 -1.81 -19.12 6.01
N VAL A 426 -3.02 -18.93 5.50
CA VAL A 426 -3.31 -18.02 4.38
C VAL A 426 -3.08 -16.58 4.80
N ALA A 427 -2.07 -15.93 4.19
CA ALA A 427 -1.69 -14.53 4.39
C ALA A 427 -1.79 -14.03 5.85
N PRO A 428 -0.93 -14.54 6.76
CA PRO A 428 -0.87 -14.04 8.13
C PRO A 428 -0.60 -12.53 8.13
N LEU A 429 -1.05 -11.83 9.17
CA LEU A 429 -0.95 -10.35 9.23
C LEU A 429 0.50 -9.85 9.12
N ALA A 430 1.46 -10.63 9.61
CA ALA A 430 2.89 -10.32 9.51
C ALA A 430 3.41 -10.36 8.06
N ASP A 431 2.81 -11.19 7.20
CA ASP A 431 3.22 -11.40 5.80
C ASP A 431 2.27 -10.70 4.81
N ARG A 432 1.55 -9.67 5.27
CA ARG A 432 0.51 -9.03 4.47
C ARG A 432 0.73 -7.52 4.37
N LYS A 433 0.81 -7.04 3.12
CA LYS A 433 0.80 -5.60 2.80
C LYS A 433 -0.39 -5.30 1.89
N GLY A 434 -1.49 -4.81 2.48
CA GLY A 434 -2.73 -4.56 1.75
C GLY A 434 -3.36 -5.87 1.25
N ASN A 435 -3.42 -6.05 -0.07
CA ASN A 435 -3.85 -7.32 -0.69
C ASN A 435 -2.67 -8.13 -1.25
N THR A 436 -1.44 -7.84 -0.82
CA THR A 436 -0.24 -8.56 -1.22
C THR A 436 0.22 -9.48 -0.10
N TRP A 437 0.50 -10.74 -0.44
CA TRP A 437 1.07 -11.73 0.45
C TRP A 437 2.58 -11.78 0.20
N THR A 438 3.37 -11.25 1.14
CA THR A 438 4.78 -10.90 0.93
C THR A 438 5.73 -12.10 0.93
N THR A 439 5.25 -13.27 1.36
CA THR A 439 6.00 -14.54 1.41
C THR A 439 5.56 -15.53 0.34
N VAL A 440 4.66 -15.14 -0.58
CA VAL A 440 4.33 -15.97 -1.76
C VAL A 440 5.00 -15.35 -2.97
N TYR A 441 5.86 -16.14 -3.63
CA TYR A 441 6.68 -15.64 -4.73
C TYR A 441 6.18 -16.14 -6.07
N LYS A 442 6.15 -15.25 -7.05
CA LYS A 442 6.01 -15.60 -8.47
C LYS A 442 7.34 -15.40 -9.18
N TRP A 443 7.77 -16.40 -9.92
CA TRP A 443 8.89 -16.29 -10.84
C TRP A 443 8.39 -16.42 -12.27
N LYS A 444 8.99 -15.65 -13.17
CA LYS A 444 8.76 -15.70 -14.61
C LYS A 444 10.12 -15.65 -15.32
N PRO A 445 10.25 -16.30 -16.48
CA PRO A 445 11.38 -16.05 -17.38
C PRO A 445 11.55 -14.55 -17.67
N ALA A 446 12.80 -14.10 -17.78
CA ALA A 446 13.16 -12.68 -17.86
C ALA A 446 12.52 -11.98 -19.07
N ASP A 447 12.50 -12.68 -20.20
CA ASP A 447 11.91 -12.28 -21.49
C ASP A 447 10.38 -12.20 -21.47
N GLN A 448 9.73 -12.80 -20.48
CA GLN A 448 8.28 -12.81 -20.30
C GLN A 448 7.78 -11.79 -19.25
N ASN A 449 8.69 -10.97 -18.70
CA ASN A 449 8.32 -9.90 -17.78
C ASN A 449 7.66 -8.73 -18.54
N SER A 450 6.41 -8.44 -18.18
CA SER A 450 5.63 -7.34 -18.76
C SER A 450 5.19 -6.32 -17.71
N ILE A 451 5.05 -5.06 -18.11
CA ILE A 451 4.51 -3.97 -17.30
C ILE A 451 3.29 -3.40 -18.02
N ASP A 452 2.20 -3.21 -17.28
CA ASP A 452 1.01 -2.54 -17.75
C ASP A 452 1.14 -1.02 -17.55
N PHE A 453 0.99 -0.25 -18.62
CA PHE A 453 1.08 1.21 -18.63
C PHE A 453 -0.20 1.84 -19.17
N LEU A 454 -0.58 3.00 -18.63
CA LEU A 454 -1.46 3.92 -19.37
C LEU A 454 -0.62 4.63 -20.43
N VAL A 455 -1.02 4.54 -21.70
CA VAL A 455 -0.31 5.19 -22.82
C VAL A 455 -0.98 6.52 -23.20
N LYS A 456 -0.15 7.54 -23.45
CA LYS A 456 -0.56 8.78 -24.12
C LYS A 456 0.25 9.03 -25.37
N PHE A 457 -0.42 9.20 -26.51
CA PHE A 457 0.23 9.48 -27.78
C PHE A 457 0.64 10.96 -27.82
N LYS A 458 1.81 11.22 -28.39
CA LYS A 458 2.22 12.56 -28.80
C LYS A 458 1.88 12.75 -30.27
N PRO A 459 1.21 13.85 -30.67
CA PRO A 459 0.93 14.12 -32.07
C PRO A 459 2.21 14.17 -32.90
N GLY A 460 2.17 13.58 -34.11
CA GLY A 460 3.28 13.59 -35.07
C GLY A 460 3.88 12.21 -35.29
N GLU A 461 3.93 11.80 -36.56
CA GLU A 461 4.59 10.57 -36.98
C GLU A 461 6.09 10.77 -37.10
N THR A 462 6.85 9.70 -36.90
CA THR A 462 8.29 9.66 -37.13
C THR A 462 8.67 8.31 -37.72
N PHE A 463 9.97 8.08 -37.93
CA PHE A 463 10.50 6.84 -38.51
C PHE A 463 11.43 6.18 -37.50
N ASP A 464 11.20 4.89 -37.22
CA ASP A 464 12.07 4.07 -36.39
C ASP A 464 13.13 3.40 -37.27
N THR A 465 14.40 3.72 -37.04
CA THR A 465 15.52 3.19 -37.82
C THR A 465 15.82 1.72 -37.53
N VAL A 466 15.44 1.22 -36.35
CA VAL A 466 15.65 -0.18 -35.93
C VAL A 466 14.58 -1.07 -36.57
N LEU A 467 13.30 -0.69 -36.47
CA LEU A 467 12.21 -1.46 -37.11
C LEU A 467 12.03 -1.13 -38.59
N LYS A 468 12.70 -0.10 -39.10
CA LYS A 468 12.58 0.41 -40.47
C LYS A 468 11.13 0.67 -40.87
N GLN A 469 10.34 1.24 -39.96
CA GLN A 469 8.92 1.52 -40.18
C GLN A 469 8.50 2.86 -39.58
N ARG A 470 7.34 3.37 -40.02
CA ARG A 470 6.72 4.56 -39.44
C ARG A 470 6.19 4.24 -38.04
N VAL A 471 6.32 5.20 -37.13
CA VAL A 471 5.90 5.04 -35.73
C VAL A 471 5.30 6.33 -35.16
N PHE A 472 4.47 6.19 -34.13
CA PHE A 472 4.08 7.30 -33.25
C PHE A 472 4.93 7.35 -31.99
N LYS A 473 5.20 8.56 -31.49
CA LYS A 473 5.78 8.75 -30.15
C LYS A 473 4.69 8.71 -29.10
N GLY A 474 4.98 8.12 -27.95
CA GLY A 474 4.09 8.11 -26.79
C GLY A 474 4.83 8.28 -25.48
N GLN A 475 4.04 8.45 -24.42
CA GLN A 475 4.49 8.47 -23.03
C GLN A 475 3.73 7.40 -22.22
N LEU A 476 4.44 6.76 -21.32
CA LEU A 476 3.96 5.70 -20.46
C LEU A 476 3.78 6.21 -19.02
N TYR A 477 2.61 5.92 -18.46
CA TYR A 477 2.23 6.31 -17.11
C TYR A 477 1.92 5.06 -16.28
N ILE A 478 2.19 5.16 -14.99
CA ILE A 478 1.92 4.16 -13.96
C ILE A 478 1.09 4.77 -12.84
N GLY A 479 0.50 3.92 -11.99
CA GLY A 479 -0.18 4.36 -10.78
C GLY A 479 0.81 4.66 -9.65
N ARG A 480 0.59 5.77 -8.94
CA ARG A 480 1.39 6.19 -7.79
C ARG A 480 0.51 6.59 -6.62
N THR A 481 1.07 6.58 -5.41
CA THR A 481 0.37 7.05 -4.22
C THR A 481 0.87 8.45 -3.86
N ARG A 482 -0.04 9.42 -3.81
CA ARG A 482 0.30 10.82 -3.53
C ARG A 482 1.02 10.96 -2.18
N GLY A 483 2.14 11.69 -2.18
CA GLY A 483 2.96 11.97 -0.97
C GLY A 483 3.92 10.85 -0.55
N PHE A 484 3.82 9.66 -1.14
CA PHE A 484 4.70 8.53 -0.79
C PHE A 484 5.89 8.38 -1.74
N ASP A 485 5.72 8.69 -3.03
CA ASP A 485 6.69 8.33 -4.07
C ASP A 485 7.47 9.55 -4.61
N ILE A 486 8.65 9.85 -4.05
CA ILE A 486 9.59 10.83 -4.61
C ILE A 486 10.56 10.09 -5.55
N VAL A 487 10.61 10.49 -6.82
CA VAL A 487 11.53 9.94 -7.82
C VAL A 487 12.88 10.60 -7.69
N TYR A 488 13.97 9.84 -7.66
CA TYR A 488 15.34 10.36 -7.61
C TYR A 488 15.48 11.41 -6.49
N PRO A 489 15.24 11.02 -5.22
CA PRO A 489 15.08 11.98 -4.14
C PRO A 489 16.34 12.82 -3.92
N CYS A 490 17.54 12.25 -4.12
CA CYS A 490 18.77 13.01 -3.97
C CYS A 490 18.95 14.05 -5.08
N GLU A 491 18.67 13.69 -6.34
CA GLU A 491 18.72 14.63 -7.47
C GLU A 491 17.60 15.68 -7.42
N THR A 492 16.44 15.31 -6.87
CA THR A 492 15.36 16.27 -6.59
C THR A 492 15.81 17.29 -5.55
N MET A 493 16.50 16.84 -4.50
CA MET A 493 17.06 17.69 -3.45
C MET A 493 18.14 18.63 -3.99
N THR A 494 18.99 18.17 -4.91
CA THR A 494 20.03 19.00 -5.54
C THR A 494 19.52 19.86 -6.69
N GLY A 495 18.26 19.68 -7.10
CA GLY A 495 17.63 20.39 -8.23
C GLY A 495 18.06 19.91 -9.60
N GLU A 496 18.82 18.82 -9.69
CA GLU A 496 19.23 18.18 -10.95
C GLU A 496 18.07 17.46 -11.63
N TYR A 497 17.10 17.02 -10.84
CA TYR A 497 15.91 16.37 -11.34
C TYR A 497 14.65 17.20 -11.08
N LYS A 498 13.83 17.34 -12.13
CA LYS A 498 12.50 17.94 -12.06
C LYS A 498 11.48 16.96 -12.65
N PRO A 499 10.42 16.60 -11.91
CA PRO A 499 9.36 15.76 -12.44
C PRO A 499 8.76 16.32 -13.74
N PRO A 500 8.56 15.49 -14.77
CA PRO A 500 7.87 15.92 -15.98
C PRO A 500 6.44 16.39 -15.70
N THR A 501 6.00 17.42 -16.41
CA THR A 501 4.63 17.92 -16.30
C THR A 501 3.65 16.90 -16.89
N LEU A 502 2.58 16.61 -16.14
CA LEU A 502 1.50 15.74 -16.63
C LEU A 502 0.62 16.46 -17.65
N PRO A 503 0.03 15.75 -18.62
CA PRO A 503 -1.03 16.29 -19.45
C PRO A 503 -2.20 16.87 -18.62
N PRO A 504 -2.88 17.95 -19.06
CA PRO A 504 -3.90 18.64 -18.26
C PRO A 504 -5.01 17.72 -17.71
N GLU A 505 -5.45 16.76 -18.51
CA GLU A 505 -6.46 15.76 -18.12
C GLU A 505 -6.01 14.83 -16.99
N LEU A 506 -4.72 14.48 -16.94
CA LEU A 506 -4.14 13.65 -15.88
C LEU A 506 -3.80 14.49 -14.64
N GLN A 507 -3.54 15.78 -14.83
CA GLN A 507 -3.26 16.72 -13.74
C GLN A 507 -4.48 16.91 -12.82
N VAL A 508 -5.68 17.09 -13.40
CA VAL A 508 -6.93 17.17 -12.63
C VAL A 508 -7.16 15.92 -11.78
N LEU A 509 -6.85 14.74 -12.33
CA LEU A 509 -6.94 13.48 -11.60
C LEU A 509 -5.91 13.39 -10.47
N ALA A 510 -4.69 13.90 -10.70
CA ALA A 510 -3.63 13.91 -9.71
C ALA A 510 -3.92 14.82 -8.50
N GLU A 511 -4.66 15.91 -8.71
CA GLU A 511 -5.00 16.87 -7.65
C GLU A 511 -6.17 16.40 -6.77
N THR A 512 -7.06 15.55 -7.30
CA THR A 512 -8.33 15.18 -6.68
C THR A 512 -8.37 13.78 -6.05
N ARG A 513 -7.34 12.95 -6.26
CA ARG A 513 -7.32 11.54 -5.83
C ARG A 513 -6.06 11.15 -5.08
N ASP A 514 -6.14 10.08 -4.29
CA ASP A 514 -5.00 9.51 -3.55
C ASP A 514 -4.06 8.70 -4.45
N ARG A 515 -4.64 7.89 -5.34
CA ARG A 515 -3.90 7.19 -6.41
C ARG A 515 -3.90 8.06 -7.65
N VAL A 516 -2.71 8.43 -8.12
CA VAL A 516 -2.47 9.43 -9.16
C VAL A 516 -1.66 8.83 -10.31
N PRO A 517 -1.83 9.32 -11.55
CA PRO A 517 -0.95 8.94 -12.66
C PRO A 517 0.42 9.60 -12.50
N GLY A 518 1.49 8.90 -12.83
CA GLY A 518 2.83 9.45 -12.91
C GLY A 518 3.63 8.80 -14.04
N VAL A 519 4.53 9.56 -14.66
CA VAL A 519 5.42 9.01 -15.70
C VAL A 519 6.27 7.86 -15.14
N PHE A 520 6.55 6.86 -15.96
CA PHE A 520 7.37 5.72 -15.54
C PHE A 520 8.87 6.05 -15.55
N GLN A 521 9.49 6.10 -14.38
CA GLN A 521 10.89 6.49 -14.21
C GLN A 521 11.55 5.59 -13.16
N PRO A 522 12.08 4.44 -13.59
CA PRO A 522 12.63 3.44 -12.70
C PRO A 522 13.96 3.87 -12.07
N SER A 523 14.23 3.31 -10.90
CA SER A 523 15.42 3.59 -10.09
C SER A 523 16.55 2.58 -10.25
N VAL A 524 16.26 1.31 -10.55
CA VAL A 524 17.26 0.22 -10.56
C VAL A 524 17.04 -0.73 -11.75
N PRO A 525 17.87 -0.68 -12.81
CA PRO A 525 18.82 0.41 -13.08
C PRO A 525 18.08 1.72 -13.31
N ARG A 526 18.76 2.83 -13.02
CA ARG A 526 18.19 4.17 -13.15
C ARG A 526 18.01 4.50 -14.64
N ASN A 527 16.78 4.80 -15.05
CA ASN A 527 16.50 5.30 -16.40
C ASN A 527 15.38 6.36 -16.38
N PRO A 528 15.71 7.67 -16.45
CA PRO A 528 14.73 8.74 -16.34
C PRO A 528 13.85 8.88 -17.59
N ASP A 529 14.25 8.25 -18.71
CA ASP A 529 13.61 8.34 -20.02
C ASP A 529 12.81 7.08 -20.38
N ALA A 530 12.75 6.09 -19.50
CA ALA A 530 12.05 4.83 -19.72
C ALA A 530 10.54 5.00 -19.97
N TYR A 531 9.95 6.17 -19.71
CA TYR A 531 8.55 6.43 -20.05
C TYR A 531 8.31 6.68 -21.54
N HIS A 532 9.34 6.85 -22.38
CA HIS A 532 9.15 7.07 -23.81
C HIS A 532 8.87 5.74 -24.53
N ILE A 533 7.89 5.75 -25.45
CA ILE A 533 7.58 4.61 -26.30
C ILE A 533 7.46 5.02 -27.77
N MET A 534 7.89 4.12 -28.65
CA MET A 534 7.73 4.20 -30.11
C MET A 534 6.74 3.14 -30.54
N ILE A 535 5.60 3.55 -31.10
CA ILE A 535 4.47 2.68 -31.41
C ILE A 535 4.42 2.42 -32.93
N PRO A 536 4.59 1.17 -33.39
CA PRO A 536 4.46 0.78 -34.80
C PRO A 536 3.18 1.27 -35.47
N LEU A 537 3.29 1.71 -36.73
CA LEU A 537 2.14 1.99 -37.60
C LEU A 537 2.00 0.92 -38.67
N ASP A 538 0.76 0.51 -38.95
CA ASP A 538 0.45 -0.35 -40.10
C ASP A 538 0.52 0.43 -41.44
N ALA A 539 0.28 -0.27 -42.55
CA ALA A 539 0.27 0.32 -43.90
C ALA A 539 -0.78 1.45 -44.07
N LYS A 540 -1.80 1.49 -43.22
CA LYS A 540 -2.86 2.51 -43.22
C LYS A 540 -2.56 3.67 -42.25
N GLY A 541 -1.41 3.67 -41.58
CA GLY A 541 -1.02 4.68 -40.59
C GLY A 541 -1.72 4.51 -39.25
N VAL A 542 -2.21 3.31 -38.93
CA VAL A 542 -2.89 3.00 -37.66
C VAL A 542 -1.88 2.43 -36.67
N PRO A 543 -1.80 2.95 -35.43
CA PRO A 543 -0.92 2.38 -34.40
C PRO A 543 -1.35 0.97 -34.02
N VAL A 544 -0.39 0.05 -33.95
CA VAL A 544 -0.61 -1.39 -33.72
C VAL A 544 0.33 -1.99 -32.66
N ASP A 545 -0.09 -3.09 -32.05
CA ASP A 545 0.73 -3.93 -31.17
C ASP A 545 1.53 -4.98 -31.96
N SER A 546 2.27 -5.85 -31.24
CA SER A 546 3.10 -6.90 -31.84
C SER A 546 2.31 -7.93 -32.68
N ALA A 547 1.00 -8.05 -32.46
CA ALA A 547 0.13 -8.93 -33.25
C ALA A 547 -0.56 -8.19 -34.41
N GLY A 548 -0.23 -6.92 -34.65
CA GLY A 548 -0.87 -6.09 -35.67
C GLY A 548 -2.26 -5.60 -35.28
N GLN A 549 -2.67 -5.73 -34.02
CA GLN A 549 -3.95 -5.24 -33.54
C GLN A 549 -3.86 -3.76 -33.20
N ARG A 550 -4.90 -3.01 -33.57
CA ARG A 550 -4.97 -1.56 -33.32
C ARG A 550 -4.84 -1.22 -31.83
N VAL A 551 -3.99 -0.24 -31.54
CA VAL A 551 -3.81 0.37 -30.21
C VAL A 551 -4.39 1.78 -30.23
N GLU A 552 -5.17 2.12 -29.20
CA GLU A 552 -5.78 3.45 -29.06
C GLU A 552 -5.04 4.30 -28.02
N ASP A 553 -5.02 5.62 -28.22
CA ASP A 553 -4.51 6.58 -27.24
C ASP A 553 -5.31 6.52 -25.94
N ASN A 554 -4.73 6.80 -24.77
CA ASN A 554 -5.45 6.81 -23.48
C ASN A 554 -6.04 5.44 -23.09
N THR A 555 -5.39 4.34 -23.50
CA THR A 555 -5.69 2.96 -23.06
C THR A 555 -4.60 2.42 -22.15
N ILE A 556 -4.89 1.31 -21.47
CA ILE A 556 -3.89 0.56 -20.73
C ILE A 556 -3.35 -0.54 -21.63
N ILE A 557 -2.04 -0.58 -21.80
CA ILE A 557 -1.32 -1.51 -22.66
C ILE A 557 -0.35 -2.35 -21.83
N GLU A 558 -0.16 -3.59 -22.23
CA GLU A 558 0.85 -4.48 -21.65
C GLU A 558 2.10 -4.43 -22.51
N CYS A 559 3.24 -4.08 -21.92
CA CYS A 559 4.49 -3.87 -22.63
C CYS A 559 5.61 -4.75 -22.07
N VAL A 560 6.47 -5.23 -22.96
CA VAL A 560 7.75 -5.86 -22.62
C VAL A 560 8.90 -4.94 -23.03
N ARG A 561 10.01 -5.03 -22.30
CA ARG A 561 11.23 -4.25 -22.59
C ARG A 561 12.21 -5.14 -23.33
N ASP A 562 12.63 -4.71 -24.49
CA ASP A 562 13.81 -5.23 -25.18
C ASP A 562 15.01 -4.42 -24.69
N VAL A 563 15.86 -5.08 -23.92
CA VAL A 563 17.01 -4.50 -23.23
C VAL A 563 18.14 -4.18 -24.22
N ASP A 564 18.32 -5.00 -25.25
CA ASP A 564 19.40 -4.85 -26.23
C ASP A 564 19.21 -3.60 -27.08
N HIS A 565 17.97 -3.26 -27.42
CA HIS A 565 17.63 -2.08 -28.23
C HIS A 565 17.03 -0.93 -27.40
N ASP A 566 17.01 -1.05 -26.08
CA ASP A 566 16.46 -0.07 -25.12
C ASP A 566 15.03 0.41 -25.49
N ARG A 567 14.14 -0.53 -25.84
CA ARG A 567 12.82 -0.22 -26.42
C ARG A 567 11.66 -0.94 -25.74
N TRP A 568 10.49 -0.30 -25.76
CA TRP A 568 9.24 -0.96 -25.39
C TRP A 568 8.54 -1.56 -26.61
N THR A 569 8.01 -2.77 -26.43
CA THR A 569 7.15 -3.43 -27.39
C THR A 569 5.79 -3.68 -26.74
N ILE A 570 4.73 -3.29 -27.43
CA ILE A 570 3.35 -3.51 -26.97
C ILE A 570 2.96 -4.94 -27.31
N LEU A 571 2.66 -5.75 -26.28
CA LEU A 571 2.11 -7.10 -26.49
C LEU A 571 0.64 -7.03 -26.88
N ARG A 572 -0.15 -6.25 -26.14
CA ARG A 572 -1.60 -6.10 -26.34
C ARG A 572 -2.18 -4.93 -25.56
N THR A 573 -3.40 -4.54 -25.91
CA THR A 573 -4.24 -3.66 -25.09
C THR A 573 -4.95 -4.45 -23.97
N ARG A 574 -4.88 -3.95 -22.74
CA ARG A 574 -5.57 -4.50 -21.56
C ARG A 574 -6.97 -3.91 -21.44
N TYR A 575 -7.93 -4.50 -22.16
CA TYR A 575 -9.31 -4.02 -22.20
C TYR A 575 -9.99 -4.03 -20.83
N ASP A 576 -9.70 -5.04 -20.01
CA ASP A 576 -10.18 -5.17 -18.62
C ASP A 576 -9.82 -3.94 -17.77
N LYS A 577 -8.55 -3.52 -17.82
CA LYS A 577 -8.06 -2.36 -17.07
C LYS A 577 -8.48 -1.05 -17.72
N THR A 578 -8.51 -1.01 -19.05
CA THR A 578 -8.96 0.16 -19.81
C THR A 578 -10.42 0.48 -19.50
N TYR A 579 -11.27 -0.54 -19.34
CA TYR A 579 -12.67 -0.38 -18.92
C TYR A 579 -12.78 0.25 -17.54
N GLN A 580 -12.01 -0.23 -16.56
CA GLN A 580 -11.96 0.35 -15.21
C GLN A 580 -11.60 1.85 -15.26
N TYR A 581 -10.61 2.21 -16.08
CA TYR A 581 -10.15 3.59 -16.21
C TYR A 581 -11.13 4.50 -16.98
N ARG A 582 -11.52 4.11 -18.20
CA ARG A 582 -12.30 4.96 -19.11
C ARG A 582 -13.78 4.98 -18.80
N VAL A 583 -14.37 3.85 -18.43
CA VAL A 583 -15.83 3.69 -18.30
C VAL A 583 -16.26 3.78 -16.84
N LEU A 584 -15.58 3.06 -15.94
CA LEU A 584 -15.89 3.11 -14.51
C LEU A 584 -15.24 4.31 -13.79
N HIS A 585 -14.39 5.07 -14.48
CA HIS A 585 -13.63 6.20 -13.93
C HIS A 585 -12.86 5.84 -12.65
N GLN A 586 -12.41 4.59 -12.51
CA GLN A 586 -11.61 4.13 -11.39
C GLN A 586 -10.16 4.63 -11.51
N PRO A 587 -9.43 4.82 -10.40
CA PRO A 587 -8.03 5.24 -10.42
C PRO A 587 -7.12 4.07 -10.82
N GLN A 588 -7.20 3.66 -12.09
CA GLN A 588 -6.42 2.61 -12.71
C GLN A 588 -5.54 3.24 -13.80
N PHE A 589 -4.22 3.14 -13.66
CA PHE A 589 -3.25 3.80 -14.55
C PHE A 589 -2.13 2.84 -14.98
N GLY A 590 -2.40 1.53 -14.98
CA GLY A 590 -1.38 0.49 -15.11
C GLY A 590 -0.91 -0.07 -13.77
N ASN A 591 0.28 -0.67 -13.73
CA ASN A 591 0.87 -1.15 -12.48
C ASN A 591 1.14 0.00 -11.50
N ASP A 592 1.20 -0.31 -10.21
CA ASP A 592 1.74 0.63 -9.22
C ASP A 592 3.27 0.74 -9.37
N VAL A 593 3.85 1.86 -8.92
CA VAL A 593 5.29 2.14 -9.05
C VAL A 593 6.18 1.07 -8.42
N ALA A 594 5.79 0.47 -7.30
CA ALA A 594 6.61 -0.54 -6.64
C ALA A 594 6.63 -1.84 -7.46
N THR A 595 5.46 -2.26 -7.95
CA THR A 595 5.36 -3.40 -8.87
C THR A 595 6.13 -3.14 -10.17
N ALA A 596 5.95 -1.98 -10.79
CA ALA A 596 6.62 -1.63 -12.04
C ALA A 596 8.16 -1.57 -11.87
N ASN A 597 8.67 -0.95 -10.80
CA ASN A 597 10.10 -0.92 -10.51
C ASN A 597 10.66 -2.31 -10.21
N SER A 598 9.90 -3.16 -9.49
CA SER A 598 10.32 -4.53 -9.22
C SER A 598 10.43 -5.36 -10.50
N ILE A 599 9.49 -5.20 -11.43
CA ILE A 599 9.53 -5.88 -12.74
C ILE A 599 10.69 -5.33 -13.58
N TRP A 600 10.88 -4.01 -13.62
CA TRP A 600 12.01 -3.38 -14.30
C TRP A 600 13.36 -3.85 -13.77
N THR A 601 13.51 -3.97 -12.45
CA THR A 601 14.74 -4.53 -11.85
C THR A 601 14.94 -5.96 -12.32
N ASN A 602 13.89 -6.79 -12.32
CA ASN A 602 13.96 -8.18 -12.76
C ASN A 602 14.27 -8.31 -14.27
N ILE A 603 13.81 -7.38 -15.11
CA ILE A 603 14.16 -7.34 -16.55
C ILE A 603 15.67 -7.17 -16.75
N HIS A 604 16.33 -6.33 -15.94
CA HIS A 604 17.77 -6.03 -16.10
C HIS A 604 18.68 -6.91 -15.25
N VAL A 605 18.16 -7.40 -14.13
CA VAL A 605 18.84 -8.28 -13.17
C VAL A 605 17.91 -9.47 -12.90
N PRO A 606 17.74 -10.39 -13.86
CA PRO A 606 16.82 -11.49 -13.69
C PRO A 606 17.35 -12.52 -12.69
N VAL A 607 16.40 -13.25 -12.10
CA VAL A 607 16.64 -14.58 -11.55
C VAL A 607 16.47 -15.53 -12.73
N THR A 608 17.56 -16.11 -13.22
CA THR A 608 17.51 -17.02 -14.37
C THR A 608 17.00 -18.40 -13.96
N GLU A 609 16.57 -19.19 -14.94
CA GLU A 609 16.18 -20.58 -14.70
C GLU A 609 17.36 -21.40 -14.14
N GLU A 610 18.56 -21.19 -14.69
CA GLU A 610 19.81 -21.80 -14.21
C GLU A 610 20.08 -21.47 -12.74
N MET A 611 19.88 -20.21 -12.32
CA MET A 611 20.02 -19.82 -10.92
C MET A 611 19.02 -20.53 -10.01
N LEU A 612 17.81 -20.84 -10.49
CA LEU A 612 16.81 -21.56 -9.70
C LEU A 612 17.14 -23.04 -9.55
N THR A 613 17.64 -23.67 -10.62
CA THR A 613 18.00 -25.10 -10.62
C THR A 613 19.34 -25.37 -9.95
N THR A 614 20.16 -24.34 -9.70
CA THR A 614 21.49 -24.44 -9.05
C THR A 614 21.64 -23.55 -7.82
N CYS A 615 20.56 -23.06 -7.22
CA CYS A 615 20.61 -22.08 -6.13
C CYS A 615 21.35 -22.51 -4.84
N VAL A 616 21.48 -23.81 -4.60
CA VAL A 616 22.26 -24.40 -3.49
C VAL A 616 23.68 -24.74 -3.94
N SER A 617 23.81 -25.33 -5.13
CA SER A 617 25.09 -25.78 -5.67
C SER A 617 25.99 -24.64 -6.17
N ASN A 618 25.39 -23.56 -6.66
CA ASN A 618 26.03 -22.34 -7.14
C ASN A 618 25.22 -21.10 -6.72
N PRO A 619 25.30 -20.68 -5.44
CA PRO A 619 24.49 -19.58 -4.93
C PRO A 619 24.83 -18.25 -5.62
N PRO A 620 23.83 -17.39 -5.90
CA PRO A 620 24.05 -16.13 -6.61
C PRO A 620 24.85 -15.11 -5.78
N ASP A 621 25.67 -14.30 -6.47
CA ASP A 621 26.53 -13.26 -5.89
C ASP A 621 25.76 -12.06 -5.28
N ASP A 622 26.45 -11.27 -4.44
CA ASP A 622 25.89 -10.09 -3.75
C ASP A 622 25.81 -8.82 -4.65
N THR A 623 26.31 -8.89 -5.88
CA THR A 623 26.63 -7.74 -6.75
C THR A 623 25.42 -6.86 -7.13
N PHE A 624 24.19 -7.38 -7.03
CA PHE A 624 22.98 -6.68 -7.49
C PHE A 624 21.80 -6.68 -6.50
N GLU A 625 22.04 -6.95 -5.21
CA GLU A 625 20.96 -6.93 -4.20
C GLU A 625 20.73 -5.55 -3.58
N ASP A 626 19.49 -5.33 -3.08
CA ASP A 626 19.09 -4.15 -2.32
C ASP A 626 20.09 -3.91 -1.15
N ASP A 627 20.85 -2.82 -1.21
CA ASP A 627 21.76 -2.26 -0.18
C ASP A 627 21.06 -1.90 1.16
N LEU A 628 19.87 -2.45 1.43
CA LEU A 628 19.06 -2.14 2.58
C LEU A 628 19.72 -2.66 3.86
N TYR A 629 20.49 -1.77 4.49
CA TYR A 629 21.07 -1.99 5.81
C TYR A 629 19.98 -2.09 6.90
N TYR A 630 18.97 -1.21 6.83
CA TYR A 630 17.84 -1.17 7.77
C TYR A 630 16.53 -1.69 7.15
N ARG A 631 15.64 -2.20 8.01
CA ARG A 631 14.27 -2.59 7.69
C ARG A 631 13.39 -1.39 7.37
N ASP A 632 12.80 -1.37 6.18
CA ASP A 632 11.87 -0.31 5.75
C ASP A 632 10.43 -0.49 6.25
N ASP A 633 10.07 -1.70 6.64
CA ASP A 633 8.75 -2.06 7.14
C ASP A 633 8.56 -1.77 8.64
N LEU A 634 9.65 -1.58 9.39
CA LEU A 634 9.60 -1.34 10.83
C LEU A 634 9.42 0.16 11.18
N GLY A 635 8.18 0.53 11.47
CA GLY A 635 7.79 1.86 11.93
C GLY A 635 8.31 2.20 13.33
N SER A 636 8.51 3.49 13.63
CA SER A 636 9.04 3.94 14.93
C SER A 636 8.16 3.60 16.13
N ARG A 637 6.86 3.36 15.91
CA ARG A 637 5.89 3.00 16.96
C ARG A 637 5.93 1.52 17.31
N ASP A 638 6.37 0.70 16.38
CA ASP A 638 6.35 -0.76 16.48
C ASP A 638 7.69 -1.33 16.96
N ARG A 639 8.69 -0.45 17.15
CA ARG A 639 10.02 -0.79 17.66
C ARG A 639 10.00 -1.08 19.15
N VAL A 640 10.63 -2.17 19.54
CA VAL A 640 10.90 -2.52 20.94
C VAL A 640 11.87 -1.51 21.55
N LEU A 641 12.92 -1.10 20.81
CA LEU A 641 13.92 -0.13 21.24
C LEU A 641 13.46 1.34 21.17
N LYS A 642 12.17 1.62 20.98
CA LYS A 642 11.68 3.01 20.81
C LYS A 642 12.14 3.95 21.93
N ASP A 643 12.05 3.54 23.18
CA ASP A 643 12.45 4.36 24.33
C ASP A 643 13.97 4.49 24.43
N THR A 644 14.71 3.44 24.09
CA THR A 644 16.17 3.48 23.95
C THR A 644 16.59 4.49 22.87
N TYR A 645 15.96 4.46 21.69
CA TYR A 645 16.23 5.43 20.63
C TYR A 645 15.86 6.86 21.03
N ALA A 646 14.79 7.05 21.81
CA ALA A 646 14.43 8.37 22.34
C ALA A 646 15.51 8.89 23.30
N PHE A 647 16.02 8.02 24.18
CA PHE A 647 17.11 8.35 25.10
C PHE A 647 18.42 8.67 24.37
N HIS A 648 18.83 7.82 23.42
CA HIS A 648 20.01 8.04 22.59
C HIS A 648 19.90 9.35 21.81
N ASN A 649 18.74 9.64 21.22
CA ASN A 649 18.52 10.89 20.49
C ASN A 649 18.62 12.13 21.38
N LYS A 650 18.22 12.05 22.66
CA LYS A 650 18.36 13.15 23.60
C LYS A 650 19.82 13.44 23.94
N ILE A 651 20.63 12.39 24.16
CA ILE A 651 22.09 12.54 24.36
C ILE A 651 22.71 13.18 23.12
N LYS A 652 22.39 12.65 21.93
CA LYS A 652 22.88 13.22 20.67
C LYS A 652 22.47 14.69 20.53
N ALA A 653 21.21 15.05 20.76
CA ALA A 653 20.76 16.45 20.67
C ALA A 653 21.55 17.38 21.61
N ALA A 654 21.85 16.93 22.83
CA ALA A 654 22.70 17.67 23.76
C ALA A 654 24.14 17.84 23.23
N LEU A 655 24.74 16.79 22.68
CA LEU A 655 26.07 16.86 22.05
C LEU A 655 26.10 17.86 20.90
N PHE A 656 25.14 17.76 19.97
CA PHE A 656 25.02 18.68 18.84
C PHE A 656 24.92 20.13 19.33
N THR A 657 24.07 20.40 20.32
CA THR A 657 23.91 21.75 20.90
C THR A 657 25.16 22.26 21.59
N GLN A 658 25.95 21.36 22.18
CA GLN A 658 27.19 21.71 22.87
C GLN A 658 28.31 22.11 21.88
N VAL A 659 28.40 21.43 20.72
CA VAL A 659 29.57 21.52 19.84
C VAL A 659 29.31 22.25 18.52
N VAL A 660 28.12 22.13 17.94
CA VAL A 660 27.79 22.72 16.64
C VAL A 660 27.29 24.14 16.85
N LYS A 661 28.07 25.12 16.41
CA LYS A 661 27.69 26.53 16.48
C LYS A 661 26.90 26.94 15.23
N PRO A 662 25.93 27.86 15.35
CA PRO A 662 25.24 28.41 14.19
C PRO A 662 26.23 28.98 13.16
N GLY A 663 26.06 28.61 11.90
CA GLY A 663 26.93 29.01 10.79
C GLY A 663 28.15 28.12 10.54
N SER A 664 28.46 27.15 11.40
CA SER A 664 29.55 26.18 11.17
C SER A 664 29.26 25.25 9.99
N THR A 665 30.29 24.80 9.28
CA THR A 665 30.17 23.68 8.31
C THR A 665 30.30 22.34 9.03
N LEU A 666 29.41 21.40 8.70
CA LEU A 666 29.32 20.08 9.35
C LEU A 666 29.53 18.95 8.34
N LEU A 667 30.44 18.02 8.66
CA LEU A 667 30.54 16.72 8.01
C LEU A 667 29.95 15.64 8.94
N GLU A 668 28.93 14.92 8.48
CA GLU A 668 28.34 13.78 9.18
C GLU A 668 28.80 12.48 8.53
N LEU A 669 29.60 11.70 9.24
CA LEU A 669 30.09 10.39 8.81
C LEU A 669 29.12 9.28 9.24
N ALA A 670 28.82 8.36 8.33
CA ALA A 670 27.86 7.27 8.53
C ALA A 670 26.49 7.80 9.00
N MET A 671 25.93 8.76 8.25
CA MET A 671 24.70 9.48 8.61
C MET A 671 23.43 8.60 8.65
N GLY A 672 23.49 7.40 8.09
CA GLY A 672 22.38 6.49 7.88
C GLY A 672 21.22 7.17 7.15
N ARG A 673 20.02 6.99 7.68
CA ARG A 673 18.76 7.52 7.13
C ARG A 673 18.51 9.00 7.45
N GLY A 674 19.53 9.77 7.79
CA GLY A 674 19.39 11.16 8.24
C GLY A 674 18.69 11.27 9.61
N GLY A 675 19.06 10.40 10.56
CA GLY A 675 18.49 10.39 11.93
C GLY A 675 18.64 11.72 12.69
N ASP A 676 19.64 12.52 12.31
CA ASP A 676 20.04 13.72 13.01
C ASP A 676 19.57 15.04 12.34
N LEU A 677 18.77 14.96 11.27
CA LEU A 677 18.17 16.11 10.55
C LEU A 677 17.58 17.20 11.47
N LEU A 678 16.81 16.81 12.48
CA LEU A 678 16.19 17.76 13.42
C LEU A 678 17.22 18.48 14.30
N LYS A 679 18.35 17.82 14.61
CA LYS A 679 19.44 18.41 15.40
C LYS A 679 20.18 19.44 14.57
N TRP A 680 20.35 19.19 13.27
CA TRP A 680 20.90 20.18 12.34
C TRP A 680 19.99 21.41 12.24
N LYS A 681 18.66 21.23 12.19
CA LYS A 681 17.72 22.36 12.27
C LYS A 681 17.92 23.19 13.54
N GLU A 682 18.02 22.54 14.70
CA GLU A 682 18.15 23.23 16.00
C GLU A 682 19.47 24.00 16.12
N THR A 683 20.57 23.40 15.65
CA THR A 683 21.93 23.96 15.76
C THR A 683 22.30 24.93 14.63
N LYS A 684 21.58 24.90 13.51
CA LYS A 684 21.71 25.82 12.36
C LYS A 684 23.14 25.91 11.78
N PRO A 685 23.79 24.79 11.42
CA PRO A 685 25.02 24.84 10.64
C PRO A 685 24.77 25.56 9.30
N SER A 686 25.80 26.18 8.70
CA SER A 686 25.64 26.86 7.41
C SER A 686 25.42 25.88 6.26
N ARG A 687 26.10 24.73 6.30
CA ARG A 687 26.05 23.64 5.31
C ARG A 687 26.33 22.31 5.99
N VAL A 688 25.65 21.25 5.55
CA VAL A 688 25.86 19.88 6.01
C VAL A 688 26.27 19.00 4.83
N VAL A 689 27.36 18.26 4.96
CA VAL A 689 27.71 17.15 4.07
C VAL A 689 27.53 15.87 4.86
N GLY A 690 26.60 15.01 4.43
CA GLY A 690 26.35 13.72 5.07
C GLY A 690 26.81 12.58 4.17
N MET A 691 27.56 11.64 4.72
CA MET A 691 28.09 10.50 3.99
C MET A 691 27.60 9.19 4.60
N ASP A 692 27.19 8.25 3.75
CA ASP A 692 26.88 6.88 4.15
C ASP A 692 27.31 5.89 3.06
N ILE A 693 27.71 4.70 3.47
CA ILE A 693 28.14 3.67 2.52
C ILE A 693 26.95 3.09 1.73
N SER A 694 25.73 3.10 2.30
CA SER A 694 24.55 2.50 1.69
C SER A 694 23.77 3.51 0.84
N SER A 695 23.68 3.24 -0.46
CA SER A 695 22.82 3.99 -1.38
C SER A 695 21.33 3.95 -0.97
N GLY A 696 20.89 2.83 -0.37
CA GLY A 696 19.53 2.62 0.14
C GLY A 696 19.17 3.52 1.32
N ASN A 697 20.14 3.84 2.19
CA ASN A 697 19.94 4.75 3.33
C ASN A 697 19.60 6.18 2.88
N LEU A 698 20.07 6.57 1.69
CA LEU A 698 19.85 7.89 1.12
C LEU A 698 18.53 7.94 0.34
N ASN A 699 18.27 6.89 -0.47
CA ASN A 699 17.22 6.89 -1.49
C ASN A 699 15.93 6.14 -1.13
N SER A 700 15.87 5.38 -0.03
CA SER A 700 14.69 4.58 0.33
C SER A 700 13.38 5.42 0.25
N PRO A 701 12.33 4.95 -0.45
CA PRO A 701 11.11 5.72 -0.70
C PRO A 701 10.36 6.20 0.56
N VAL A 702 10.53 5.49 1.67
CA VAL A 702 9.82 5.80 2.92
C VAL A 702 10.73 6.51 3.91
N GLN A 703 11.91 5.96 4.15
CA GLN A 703 12.79 6.37 5.25
C GLN A 703 14.16 6.90 4.78
N GLY A 704 14.40 7.01 3.47
CA GLY A 704 15.67 7.53 2.94
C GLY A 704 15.96 8.96 3.37
N ALA A 705 17.24 9.28 3.59
CA ALA A 705 17.66 10.60 4.05
C ALA A 705 17.21 11.74 3.12
N CYS A 706 17.37 11.57 1.80
CA CYS A 706 16.96 12.56 0.79
C CYS A 706 15.43 12.76 0.82
N VAL A 707 14.66 11.68 0.96
CA VAL A 707 13.19 11.73 1.07
C VAL A 707 12.75 12.49 2.31
N ARG A 708 13.36 12.20 3.46
CA ARG A 708 13.04 12.86 4.74
C ARG A 708 13.35 14.35 4.70
N TYR A 709 14.48 14.73 4.10
CA TYR A 709 14.86 16.12 3.91
C TYR A 709 13.83 16.88 3.05
N LEU A 710 13.46 16.32 1.89
CA LEU A 710 12.47 16.92 0.99
C LEU A 710 11.09 17.07 1.63
N ARG A 711 10.57 16.01 2.27
CA ARG A 711 9.28 16.08 2.97
C ARG A 711 9.27 17.14 4.07
N TYR A 712 10.38 17.27 4.80
CA TYR A 712 10.48 18.30 5.84
C TYR A 712 10.40 19.71 5.25
N GLN A 713 11.12 19.96 4.15
CA GLN A 713 11.06 21.26 3.46
C GLN A 713 9.64 21.57 2.96
N GLU A 714 8.89 20.56 2.55
CA GLU A 714 7.49 20.71 2.10
C GLU A 714 6.53 20.98 3.27
N ASP A 715 6.60 20.18 4.34
CA ASP A 715 5.70 20.25 5.49
C ASP A 715 5.94 21.49 6.35
N SER A 716 7.18 21.95 6.44
CA SER A 716 7.62 22.99 7.38
C SER A 716 8.26 24.17 6.64
N ARG A 717 7.59 24.72 5.62
CA ARG A 717 8.11 25.85 4.80
C ARG A 717 8.53 27.10 5.60
N ALA A 718 8.03 27.26 6.82
CA ALA A 718 8.40 28.35 7.73
C ALA A 718 9.69 28.06 8.54
N ASP A 719 10.10 26.79 8.62
CA ASP A 719 11.26 26.34 9.38
C ASP A 719 12.46 26.13 8.45
N HIS A 720 13.53 26.89 8.67
CA HIS A 720 14.75 26.77 7.87
C HIS A 720 15.55 25.52 8.27
N LEU A 721 15.64 24.53 7.35
CA LEU A 721 16.67 23.48 7.37
C LEU A 721 17.95 24.01 6.70
N PRO A 722 19.14 23.67 7.22
CA PRO A 722 20.38 24.03 6.57
C PRO A 722 20.53 23.27 5.24
N PRO A 723 21.12 23.88 4.20
CA PRO A 723 21.49 23.18 2.97
C PRO A 723 22.30 21.92 3.28
N ALA A 724 21.84 20.78 2.77
CA ALA A 724 22.50 19.49 2.92
C ALA A 724 22.87 18.85 1.57
N LEU A 725 24.02 18.19 1.51
CA LEU A 725 24.45 17.32 0.42
C LEU A 725 24.70 15.92 0.98
N PHE A 726 24.01 14.92 0.45
CA PHE A 726 24.19 13.52 0.87
C PHE A 726 24.94 12.74 -0.19
N ILE A 727 25.99 12.03 0.23
CA ILE A 727 26.92 11.33 -0.65
C ILE A 727 27.02 9.85 -0.26
N VAL A 728 27.12 8.99 -1.28
CA VAL A 728 27.49 7.58 -1.08
C VAL A 728 29.01 7.52 -0.98
N GLY A 729 29.52 7.04 0.15
CA GLY A 729 30.96 6.94 0.39
C GLY A 729 31.31 6.17 1.66
N ASP A 730 32.54 5.65 1.69
CA ASP A 730 33.10 4.90 2.80
C ASP A 730 33.98 5.81 3.67
N MET A 731 33.65 5.94 4.95
CA MET A 731 34.42 6.77 5.88
C MET A 731 35.79 6.19 6.24
N THR A 732 36.03 4.92 5.91
CA THR A 732 37.30 4.21 6.11
C THR A 732 38.25 4.30 4.92
N GLN A 733 37.84 5.01 3.87
CA GLN A 733 38.65 5.34 2.69
C GLN A 733 38.94 6.85 2.62
N PRO A 734 40.02 7.30 1.96
CA PRO A 734 40.29 8.73 1.82
C PRO A 734 39.13 9.48 1.16
N LEU A 735 38.59 10.51 1.82
CA LEU A 735 37.30 11.12 1.47
C LEU A 735 37.26 11.63 0.01
N TYR A 736 38.31 12.31 -0.46
CA TYR A 736 38.33 12.95 -1.78
C TYR A 736 38.95 12.10 -2.90
N GLU A 737 39.37 10.86 -2.60
CA GLU A 737 39.93 9.94 -3.60
C GLU A 737 38.88 8.92 -4.09
N GLN A 738 37.70 8.90 -3.46
CA GLN A 738 36.60 8.01 -3.83
C GLN A 738 35.90 8.45 -5.13
N ASP A 739 35.57 7.49 -5.98
CA ASP A 739 34.87 7.75 -7.25
C ASP A 739 33.39 8.05 -7.02
N ASN A 740 33.10 9.30 -6.67
CA ASN A 740 31.76 9.84 -6.59
C ASN A 740 31.71 11.26 -7.14
N ARG A 741 30.77 11.55 -8.04
CA ARG A 741 30.64 12.87 -8.66
C ARG A 741 30.42 14.01 -7.65
N TYR A 742 29.67 13.78 -6.57
CA TYR A 742 29.43 14.81 -5.56
C TYR A 742 30.71 15.10 -4.74
N ILE A 743 31.58 14.10 -4.56
CA ILE A 743 32.91 14.27 -3.96
C ILE A 743 33.81 15.11 -4.88
N ARG A 744 33.78 14.86 -6.21
CA ARG A 744 34.50 15.70 -7.18
C ARG A 744 34.01 17.15 -7.20
N ILE A 745 32.70 17.38 -7.04
CA ILE A 745 32.15 18.74 -6.87
C ILE A 745 32.66 19.39 -5.58
N LEU A 746 32.64 18.66 -4.46
CA LEU A 746 33.18 19.15 -3.18
C LEU A 746 34.68 19.51 -3.29
N ALA A 747 35.46 18.73 -4.05
CA ALA A 747 36.88 19.00 -4.33
C ALA A 747 37.11 20.17 -5.32
N GLY A 748 36.07 20.65 -6.00
CA GLY A 748 36.20 21.63 -7.08
C GLY A 748 36.78 21.06 -8.39
N LEU A 749 36.82 19.72 -8.52
CA LEU A 749 37.29 19.02 -9.71
C LEU A 749 36.22 18.89 -10.80
N GLU A 750 34.94 19.02 -10.43
CA GLU A 750 33.79 18.96 -11.33
C GLU A 750 32.90 20.19 -11.12
N THR A 751 32.40 20.78 -12.21
CA THR A 751 31.52 21.94 -12.16
C THR A 751 30.15 21.58 -11.58
N ALA A 752 29.66 22.35 -10.61
CA ALA A 752 28.33 22.15 -10.04
C ALA A 752 27.23 22.44 -11.09
N PRO A 753 26.36 21.46 -11.42
CA PRO A 753 25.36 21.62 -12.47
C PRO A 753 24.15 22.46 -12.04
N THR A 754 24.00 22.77 -10.75
CA THR A 754 22.86 23.52 -10.21
C THR A 754 23.30 24.62 -9.23
N PRO A 755 22.51 25.70 -9.09
CA PRO A 755 22.76 26.72 -8.07
C PRO A 755 22.78 26.15 -6.64
N TYR A 756 22.05 25.06 -6.39
CA TYR A 756 22.07 24.39 -5.10
C TYR A 756 23.43 23.75 -4.82
N LEU A 757 23.94 22.96 -5.77
CA LEU A 757 25.24 22.29 -5.66
C LEU A 757 26.42 23.28 -5.62
N GLN A 758 26.28 24.44 -6.26
CA GLN A 758 27.30 25.49 -6.23
C GLN A 758 27.63 25.96 -4.81
N GLN A 759 26.70 25.82 -3.85
CA GLN A 759 26.93 26.12 -2.43
C GLN A 759 27.96 25.18 -1.80
N PHE A 760 28.19 23.99 -2.35
CA PHE A 760 29.11 23.00 -1.79
C PHE A 760 30.44 22.92 -2.55
N ALA A 761 30.51 23.50 -3.75
CA ALA A 761 31.71 23.45 -4.58
C ALA A 761 32.93 24.05 -3.85
N GLY A 762 34.03 23.28 -3.80
CA GLY A 762 35.26 23.67 -3.12
C GLY A 762 35.23 23.59 -1.58
N LEU A 763 34.18 23.01 -0.98
CA LEU A 763 34.14 22.76 0.45
C LEU A 763 34.98 21.52 0.81
N THR A 764 36.27 21.73 1.10
CA THR A 764 37.25 20.67 1.44
C THR A 764 37.57 20.55 2.93
N GLN A 765 37.06 21.49 3.73
CA GLN A 765 37.34 21.59 5.17
C GLN A 765 36.06 21.91 5.95
N PHE A 766 35.89 21.28 7.11
CA PHE A 766 34.71 21.35 7.95
C PHE A 766 35.06 21.84 9.36
N ASP A 767 34.24 22.74 9.90
CA ASP A 767 34.45 23.24 11.27
C ASP A 767 34.20 22.15 12.32
N VAL A 768 33.21 21.28 12.04
CA VAL A 768 32.81 20.20 12.92
C VAL A 768 32.63 18.91 12.11
N ILE A 769 33.13 17.79 12.66
CA ILE A 769 32.89 16.44 12.14
C ILE A 769 32.13 15.63 13.20
N SER A 770 31.06 14.95 12.77
CA SER A 770 30.24 14.07 13.60
C SER A 770 30.33 12.63 13.12
N CYS A 771 30.37 11.67 14.05
CA CYS A 771 30.23 10.24 13.76
C CYS A 771 29.37 9.58 14.85
N GLN A 772 28.11 9.30 14.54
CA GLN A 772 27.14 8.79 15.51
C GLN A 772 26.90 7.29 15.34
N MET A 773 27.18 6.50 16.37
CA MET A 773 26.94 5.06 16.44
C MET A 773 27.61 4.24 15.31
N ALA A 774 28.76 4.69 14.82
CA ALA A 774 29.41 4.05 13.66
C ALA A 774 30.94 3.89 13.79
N MET A 775 31.59 4.50 14.79
CA MET A 775 33.05 4.48 14.91
C MET A 775 33.67 3.06 14.95
N HIS A 776 32.90 2.07 15.41
CA HIS A 776 33.30 0.65 15.40
C HIS A 776 33.62 0.13 13.99
N TYR A 777 33.05 0.68 12.92
CA TYR A 777 33.38 0.27 11.54
C TYR A 777 34.79 0.70 11.13
N ALA A 778 35.36 1.72 11.77
CA ALA A 778 36.75 2.14 11.55
C ALA A 778 37.76 1.37 12.44
N CYS A 779 37.29 0.54 13.38
CA CYS A 779 38.15 -0.14 14.37
C CYS A 779 38.47 -1.61 14.00
N SER A 780 38.20 -2.04 12.77
CA SER A 780 38.51 -3.39 12.27
C SER A 780 40.01 -3.69 12.23
N SER A 781 40.84 -2.67 12.02
CA SER A 781 42.30 -2.74 12.15
C SER A 781 42.86 -1.36 12.50
N GLU A 782 44.10 -1.32 12.98
CA GLU A 782 44.77 -0.05 13.27
C GLU A 782 45.01 0.76 11.97
N GLU A 783 45.32 0.09 10.86
CA GLU A 783 45.50 0.73 9.54
C GLU A 783 44.21 1.39 9.07
N THR A 784 43.08 0.70 9.20
CA THR A 784 41.75 1.24 8.84
C THR A 784 41.42 2.46 9.69
N PHE A 785 41.69 2.40 11.00
CA PHE A 785 41.49 3.52 11.89
C PHE A 785 42.39 4.71 11.55
N LYS A 786 43.64 4.46 11.14
CA LYS A 786 44.57 5.50 10.68
C LYS A 786 44.08 6.21 9.43
N ILE A 787 43.44 5.52 8.49
CA ILE A 787 42.82 6.15 7.31
C ILE A 787 41.63 7.02 7.74
N PHE A 788 40.76 6.51 8.60
CA PHE A 788 39.66 7.28 9.18
C PHE A 788 40.17 8.54 9.90
N LEU A 789 41.24 8.41 10.70
CA LEU A 789 41.89 9.52 11.40
C LEU A 789 42.50 10.54 10.43
N LYS A 790 43.07 10.07 9.32
CA LYS A 790 43.56 10.94 8.24
C LYS A 790 42.44 11.80 7.66
N ASN A 791 41.25 11.24 7.43
CA ASN A 791 40.08 12.02 7.01
C ASN A 791 39.72 13.12 8.04
N LEU A 792 39.78 12.82 9.34
CA LEU A 792 39.51 13.80 10.40
C LEU A 792 40.56 14.93 10.44
N THR A 793 41.84 14.59 10.28
CA THR A 793 42.94 15.56 10.35
C THR A 793 43.03 16.43 9.10
N ASP A 794 42.86 15.81 7.93
CA ASP A 794 42.93 16.49 6.64
C ASP A 794 41.74 17.39 6.41
N HIS A 795 40.55 17.08 6.93
CA HIS A 795 39.32 17.82 6.61
C HIS A 795 38.64 18.49 7.80
N GLY A 796 39.07 18.24 9.05
CA GLY A 796 38.46 18.82 10.25
C GLY A 796 39.25 19.99 10.82
N LYS A 797 38.64 21.16 11.02
CA LYS A 797 39.30 22.34 11.59
C LYS A 797 39.20 22.44 13.11
N GLY A 798 38.10 21.98 13.69
CA GLY A 798 37.73 22.32 15.07
C GLY A 798 37.47 21.12 15.95
N VAL A 799 36.30 20.52 15.82
CA VAL A 799 35.77 19.55 16.78
C VAL A 799 35.35 18.26 16.07
N PHE A 800 35.74 17.12 16.63
CA PHE A 800 35.22 15.81 16.27
C PHE A 800 34.43 15.23 17.45
N PHE A 801 33.21 14.77 17.22
CA PHE A 801 32.38 14.24 18.29
C PHE A 801 31.49 13.10 17.82
N GLY A 802 31.00 12.30 18.77
CA GLY A 802 30.28 11.10 18.41
C GLY A 802 29.74 10.31 19.58
N THR A 803 29.12 9.20 19.22
CA THR A 803 28.71 8.15 20.14
C THR A 803 29.15 6.80 19.60
N CYS A 804 29.56 5.89 20.47
CA CYS A 804 29.95 4.53 20.08
C CYS A 804 29.67 3.54 21.22
N MET A 805 29.70 2.25 20.90
CA MET A 805 29.83 1.23 21.93
C MET A 805 31.23 1.30 22.56
N ASP A 806 31.29 1.01 23.85
CA ASP A 806 32.53 0.89 24.60
C ASP A 806 33.05 -0.55 24.55
N GLY A 807 34.22 -0.76 23.96
CA GLY A 807 34.79 -2.10 23.75
C GLY A 807 34.95 -2.89 25.05
N ALA A 808 35.44 -2.26 26.11
CA ALA A 808 35.62 -2.89 27.42
C ALA A 808 34.27 -3.35 28.03
N SER A 809 33.24 -2.52 27.95
CA SER A 809 31.89 -2.85 28.43
C SER A 809 31.27 -4.00 27.64
N VAL A 810 31.40 -4.00 26.30
CA VAL A 810 30.88 -5.09 25.45
C VAL A 810 31.65 -6.39 25.70
N TYR A 811 32.98 -6.33 25.80
CA TYR A 811 33.82 -7.48 26.14
C TYR A 811 33.40 -8.09 27.47
N SER A 812 33.19 -7.26 28.49
CA SER A 812 32.73 -7.69 29.82
C SER A 812 31.35 -8.36 29.77
N ALA A 813 30.44 -7.88 28.91
CA ALA A 813 29.11 -8.47 28.72
C ALA A 813 29.15 -9.85 28.04
N LEU A 814 30.17 -10.10 27.20
CA LEU A 814 30.37 -11.34 26.44
C LEU A 814 31.33 -12.34 27.11
N LEU A 815 32.04 -11.93 28.17
CA LEU A 815 33.03 -12.77 28.86
C LEU A 815 32.40 -14.09 29.31
N GLY A 816 32.99 -15.21 28.89
CA GLY A 816 32.48 -16.56 29.21
C GLY A 816 31.20 -16.97 28.45
N LYS A 817 30.71 -16.16 27.50
CA LYS A 817 29.50 -16.44 26.68
C LYS A 817 29.81 -16.35 25.19
N LYS A 818 29.17 -17.16 24.34
CA LYS A 818 29.31 -17.07 22.87
C LYS A 818 28.51 -15.89 22.28
N SER A 819 27.32 -15.63 22.82
CA SER A 819 26.50 -14.50 22.43
C SER A 819 25.73 -13.92 23.62
N ALA A 820 25.40 -12.64 23.53
CA ALA A 820 24.51 -11.93 24.43
C ALA A 820 23.20 -11.62 23.70
N LEU A 821 22.09 -12.17 24.22
CA LEU A 821 20.74 -11.96 23.69
C LEU A 821 20.02 -10.89 24.52
N PHE A 822 19.47 -9.89 23.84
CA PHE A 822 18.68 -8.84 24.45
C PHE A 822 17.21 -9.03 24.09
N ARG A 823 16.37 -9.15 25.12
CA ARG A 823 14.93 -9.43 25.00
C ARG A 823 14.14 -8.41 25.78
N ALA A 824 13.00 -7.98 25.25
CA ALA A 824 12.01 -7.21 25.99
C ALA A 824 10.62 -7.63 25.50
N ASP A 825 9.64 -7.67 26.40
CA ASP A 825 8.26 -8.06 26.09
C ASP A 825 8.11 -9.41 25.34
N GLY A 826 8.98 -10.38 25.67
CA GLY A 826 9.00 -11.71 25.05
C GLY A 826 9.60 -11.75 23.63
N GLN A 827 10.12 -10.64 23.12
CA GLN A 827 10.73 -10.53 21.79
C GLN A 827 12.23 -10.28 21.89
N VAL A 828 13.03 -10.90 21.02
CA VAL A 828 14.46 -10.61 20.86
C VAL A 828 14.60 -9.37 20.00
N PHE A 829 15.15 -8.28 20.55
CA PHE A 829 15.40 -7.05 19.80
C PHE A 829 16.86 -6.87 19.42
N GLY A 830 17.78 -7.63 20.04
CA GLY A 830 19.21 -7.48 19.86
C GLY A 830 19.95 -8.79 20.13
N GLU A 831 20.98 -9.07 19.35
CA GLU A 831 21.94 -10.15 19.60
C GLU A 831 23.35 -9.63 19.26
N ILE A 832 24.30 -9.87 20.16
CA ILE A 832 25.71 -9.63 19.92
C ILE A 832 26.45 -10.96 20.07
N THR A 833 27.12 -11.40 19.01
CA THR A 833 27.88 -12.66 18.96
C THR A 833 29.36 -12.34 18.85
N LYS A 834 30.19 -12.96 19.69
CA LYS A 834 31.64 -12.76 19.61
C LYS A 834 32.25 -13.59 18.48
N ALA A 835 33.17 -13.00 17.73
CA ALA A 835 33.99 -13.68 16.72
C ALA A 835 35.48 -13.73 17.12
N TYR A 836 35.79 -13.40 18.38
CA TYR A 836 37.12 -13.51 18.99
C TYR A 836 37.11 -14.53 20.13
N THR A 837 38.31 -14.97 20.53
CA THR A 837 38.54 -15.84 21.70
C THR A 837 38.79 -15.03 22.96
N ASP A 838 38.22 -15.45 24.09
CA ASP A 838 38.43 -14.78 25.38
C ASP A 838 39.91 -14.84 25.79
N GLY A 839 40.47 -13.71 26.20
CA GLY A 839 41.72 -13.63 26.95
C GLY A 839 41.47 -13.42 28.45
N ASP A 840 42.55 -13.38 29.24
CA ASP A 840 42.48 -13.24 30.71
C ASP A 840 41.88 -11.89 31.15
N THR A 841 42.09 -10.82 30.39
CA THR A 841 41.62 -9.45 30.66
C THR A 841 41.38 -8.68 29.35
N TRP A 842 40.61 -7.59 29.42
CA TRP A 842 40.43 -6.65 28.31
C TRP A 842 41.76 -6.04 27.88
N ARG A 843 42.00 -5.96 26.56
CA ARG A 843 43.17 -5.30 25.96
C ARG A 843 42.71 -4.24 24.97
N GLU A 844 43.37 -3.09 24.98
CA GLU A 844 43.10 -1.96 24.08
C GLU A 844 43.71 -2.22 22.68
N GLU A 845 43.21 -3.25 21.99
CA GLU A 845 43.70 -3.71 20.69
C GLU A 845 42.60 -3.64 19.62
N PHE A 846 42.97 -3.33 18.38
CA PHE A 846 42.05 -3.32 17.22
C PHE A 846 41.77 -4.74 16.70
N GLY A 847 40.69 -4.90 15.93
CA GLY A 847 40.40 -6.14 15.19
C GLY A 847 39.68 -7.24 15.98
N GLN A 848 39.23 -6.97 17.19
CA GLN A 848 38.32 -7.86 17.90
C GLN A 848 36.90 -7.72 17.34
N MET A 849 36.49 -8.66 16.48
CA MET A 849 35.21 -8.60 15.76
C MET A 849 34.04 -9.19 16.56
N ILE A 850 32.88 -8.56 16.43
CA ILE A 850 31.57 -9.03 16.89
C ILE A 850 30.58 -8.98 15.74
N SER A 851 29.55 -9.81 15.80
CA SER A 851 28.42 -9.77 14.88
C SER A 851 27.18 -9.29 15.63
N VAL A 852 26.57 -8.20 15.17
CA VAL A 852 25.48 -7.49 15.84
C VAL A 852 24.21 -7.56 14.99
N LYS A 853 23.13 -8.07 15.58
CA LYS A 853 21.80 -8.11 14.95
C LYS A 853 20.80 -7.35 15.80
N LEU A 854 20.31 -6.22 15.31
CA LEU A 854 19.25 -5.44 15.95
C LEU A 854 17.91 -5.60 15.23
N GLU A 855 16.80 -5.33 15.91
CA GLU A 855 15.45 -5.38 15.35
C GLU A 855 15.28 -4.55 14.07
N SER A 856 16.08 -3.49 13.94
CA SER A 856 16.06 -2.55 12.82
C SER A 856 16.92 -2.99 11.64
N PHE A 857 17.77 -4.00 11.79
CA PHE A 857 18.66 -4.45 10.71
C PHE A 857 18.00 -5.55 9.88
N GLU A 858 18.26 -5.56 8.57
CA GLU A 858 17.84 -6.68 7.70
C GLU A 858 18.70 -7.93 7.95
N ARG A 859 19.97 -7.76 8.35
CA ARG A 859 20.93 -8.84 8.66
C ARG A 859 21.80 -8.51 9.86
N ALA A 860 22.51 -9.51 10.39
CA ALA A 860 23.60 -9.26 11.33
C ALA A 860 24.74 -8.50 10.63
N MET A 861 25.35 -7.56 11.32
CA MET A 861 26.43 -6.72 10.82
C MET A 861 27.70 -6.99 11.61
N ASP A 862 28.83 -7.07 10.92
CA ASP A 862 30.12 -7.23 11.57
C ASP A 862 30.62 -5.86 12.04
N GLU A 863 30.92 -5.77 13.33
CA GLU A 863 31.41 -4.57 14.01
C GLU A 863 32.68 -4.92 14.79
N ALA A 864 33.60 -3.97 14.95
CA ALA A 864 34.75 -4.17 15.83
C ALA A 864 34.48 -3.62 17.23
N LEU A 865 35.00 -4.28 18.26
CA LEU A 865 35.10 -3.67 19.58
C LEU A 865 35.97 -2.41 19.48
N VAL A 866 35.52 -1.33 20.11
CA VAL A 866 36.22 -0.04 20.08
C VAL A 866 37.23 0.00 21.23
N PRO A 867 38.55 -0.07 20.95
CA PRO A 867 39.58 0.15 21.97
C PRO A 867 39.69 1.64 22.28
N PHE A 868 38.76 2.17 23.09
CA PHE A 868 38.63 3.62 23.28
C PHE A 868 39.88 4.26 23.91
N GLY A 869 40.62 3.53 24.73
CA GLY A 869 41.91 3.97 25.26
C GLY A 869 42.91 4.17 24.12
N LYS A 870 43.08 3.16 23.26
CA LYS A 870 44.01 3.23 22.12
C LYS A 870 43.59 4.27 21.08
N VAL A 871 42.28 4.38 20.82
CA VAL A 871 41.69 5.44 19.98
C VAL A 871 42.07 6.82 20.51
N THR A 872 41.98 7.03 21.82
CA THR A 872 42.33 8.32 22.44
C THR A 872 43.81 8.65 22.28
N GLU A 873 44.70 7.65 22.41
CA GLU A 873 46.14 7.82 22.16
C GLU A 873 46.41 8.26 20.71
N LEU A 874 45.89 7.52 19.74
CA LEU A 874 46.10 7.83 18.31
C LEU A 874 45.51 9.19 17.91
N MET A 875 44.34 9.53 18.46
CA MET A 875 43.74 10.86 18.27
C MET A 875 44.65 11.97 18.81
N ALA A 876 45.25 11.78 19.99
CA ALA A 876 46.18 12.74 20.58
C ALA A 876 47.46 12.90 19.74
N GLU A 877 48.02 11.80 19.23
CA GLU A 877 49.16 11.81 18.30
C GLU A 877 48.85 12.61 17.02
N ALA A 878 47.60 12.55 16.56
CA ALA A 878 47.08 13.29 15.41
C ALA A 878 46.64 14.73 15.72
N GLY A 879 46.86 15.22 16.95
CA GLY A 879 46.57 16.60 17.34
C GLY A 879 45.13 16.86 17.81
N TYR A 880 44.40 15.81 18.20
CA TYR A 880 43.05 15.90 18.80
C TYR A 880 43.08 15.54 20.29
N GLU A 881 42.70 16.48 21.14
CA GLU A 881 42.62 16.26 22.59
C GLU A 881 41.20 15.86 23.00
N LEU A 882 41.08 14.83 23.84
CA LEU A 882 39.81 14.40 24.41
C LEU A 882 39.32 15.43 25.45
N VAL A 883 38.21 16.09 25.15
CA VAL A 883 37.61 17.12 26.03
C VAL A 883 36.64 16.49 27.03
N THR A 884 35.80 15.58 26.56
CA THR A 884 34.85 14.88 27.42
C THR A 884 34.51 13.51 26.87
N THR A 885 34.31 12.56 27.77
CA THR A 885 33.72 11.24 27.51
C THR A 885 32.76 10.92 28.65
N THR A 886 31.62 10.29 28.35
CA THR A 886 30.60 9.96 29.36
C THR A 886 29.84 8.72 28.93
N MET A 887 29.70 7.75 29.84
CA MET A 887 28.90 6.54 29.59
C MET A 887 27.41 6.88 29.57
N PHE A 888 26.62 6.14 28.80
CA PHE A 888 25.18 6.35 28.73
C PHE A 888 24.48 6.05 30.07
N SER A 889 25.06 5.18 30.91
CA SER A 889 24.64 4.98 32.31
C SER A 889 24.70 6.27 33.12
N ASP A 890 25.78 7.05 32.97
CA ASP A 890 25.96 8.32 33.68
C ASP A 890 25.02 9.41 33.15
N HIS A 891 24.79 9.45 31.83
CA HIS A 891 23.77 10.31 31.24
C HIS A 891 22.37 9.95 31.74
N TYR A 892 22.09 8.66 31.89
CA TYR A 892 20.81 8.17 32.40
C TYR A 892 20.61 8.57 33.86
N ALA A 893 21.64 8.46 34.70
CA ALA A 893 21.61 8.86 36.10
C ALA A 893 21.33 10.38 36.30
N LYS A 894 21.67 11.20 35.32
CA LYS A 894 21.48 12.67 35.35
C LYS A 894 20.11 13.13 34.84
N GLN A 895 19.26 12.24 34.35
CA GLN A 895 17.97 12.60 33.75
C GLN A 895 16.82 11.76 34.30
N THR A 896 15.62 12.33 34.35
CA THR A 896 14.41 11.65 34.87
C THR A 896 13.26 11.61 33.85
N ALA A 897 13.50 12.06 32.62
CA ALA A 897 12.46 12.23 31.61
C ALA A 897 12.15 10.96 30.82
N ILE A 898 13.10 10.03 30.73
CA ILE A 898 12.99 8.78 29.99
C ILE A 898 13.32 7.64 30.94
N THR A 899 12.44 6.65 31.05
CA THR A 899 12.63 5.45 31.86
C THR A 899 12.90 4.27 30.95
N LEU A 900 14.02 3.59 31.15
CA LEU A 900 14.38 2.37 30.42
C LEU A 900 14.14 1.15 31.32
N THR A 901 13.66 0.04 30.74
CA THR A 901 13.59 -1.25 31.45
C THR A 901 14.99 -1.78 31.75
N GLN A 902 15.13 -2.81 32.59
CA GLN A 902 16.45 -3.39 32.88
C GLN A 902 17.13 -3.93 31.61
N GLU A 903 16.36 -4.49 30.69
CA GLU A 903 16.86 -5.04 29.43
C GLU A 903 17.27 -3.93 28.45
N HIS A 904 16.50 -2.84 28.39
CA HIS A 904 16.89 -1.65 27.63
C HIS A 904 18.14 -0.97 28.22
N GLN A 905 18.28 -0.94 29.55
CA GLN A 905 19.48 -0.44 30.22
C GLN A 905 20.70 -1.32 29.90
N ALA A 906 20.56 -2.64 29.95
CA ALA A 906 21.64 -3.58 29.67
C ALA A 906 22.26 -3.37 28.27
N PHE A 907 21.44 -3.06 27.27
CA PHE A 907 21.92 -2.70 25.93
C PHE A 907 22.41 -1.24 25.86
N SER A 908 21.62 -0.29 26.37
CA SER A 908 21.92 1.13 26.23
C SER A 908 23.19 1.56 26.98
N PHE A 909 23.53 0.92 28.09
CA PHE A 909 24.67 1.31 28.93
C PHE A 909 26.02 0.80 28.40
N LEU A 910 26.01 0.00 27.33
CA LEU A 910 27.21 -0.36 26.58
C LEU A 910 27.76 0.81 25.74
N HIS A 911 27.05 1.94 25.69
CA HIS A 911 27.38 3.07 24.83
C HIS A 911 27.99 4.23 25.61
N ARG A 912 28.79 5.05 24.91
CA ARG A 912 29.35 6.30 25.40
C ARG A 912 29.24 7.42 24.38
N SER A 913 29.29 8.65 24.88
CA SER A 913 29.48 9.87 24.09
C SER A 913 30.88 10.43 24.28
N PHE A 914 31.45 11.04 23.25
CA PHE A 914 32.77 11.67 23.32
C PHE A 914 32.85 12.97 22.51
N VAL A 915 33.79 13.83 22.89
CA VAL A 915 34.15 15.06 22.16
C VAL A 915 35.66 15.22 22.17
N PHE A 916 36.25 15.33 20.98
CA PHE A 916 37.64 15.67 20.74
C PHE A 916 37.74 17.07 20.12
N LYS A 917 38.77 17.82 20.50
CA LYS A 917 39.05 19.15 19.94
C LYS A 917 40.45 19.21 19.37
N ARG A 918 40.60 19.79 18.19
CA ARG A 918 41.89 19.98 17.55
C ARG A 918 42.71 21.01 18.36
N ALA A 919 43.93 20.63 18.72
CA ALA A 919 44.86 21.53 19.41
C ALA A 919 45.28 22.68 18.47
N ALA A 920 45.42 23.89 19.01
CA ALA A 920 46.00 25.00 18.26
C ALA A 920 47.48 24.67 17.94
N PRO A 921 48.00 25.03 16.75
CA PRO A 921 49.40 24.80 16.44
C PRO A 921 50.27 25.53 17.49
N LYS A 922 51.09 24.80 18.24
CA LYS A 922 52.05 25.40 19.17
C LYS A 922 53.10 26.17 18.35
N GLU A 923 53.10 27.50 18.45
CA GLU A 923 54.27 28.29 18.08
C GLU A 923 55.45 27.84 18.95
N LYS A 924 56.58 27.51 18.30
CA LYS A 924 57.82 27.17 18.99
C LYS A 924 58.33 28.42 19.70
N ALA A 925 58.14 28.49 21.02
CA ALA A 925 58.76 29.52 21.84
C ALA A 925 60.24 29.18 22.08
N GLU A 926 61.09 30.14 21.73
CA GLU A 926 62.53 30.15 21.93
C GLU A 926 62.91 30.06 23.43
N VAL A 927 64.06 29.43 23.64
CA VAL A 927 64.71 29.22 24.94
C VAL A 927 65.31 30.54 25.42
N ILE A 928 65.00 30.94 26.65
CA ILE A 928 65.80 31.90 27.43
C ILE A 928 66.12 31.26 28.78
N GLU A 929 67.41 31.05 29.02
CA GLU A 929 68.01 30.55 30.28
C GLU A 929 68.22 31.66 31.31
N MET A 930 68.24 31.24 32.59
CA MET A 930 69.14 31.61 33.71
C MET A 930 68.38 31.74 35.06
N PRO A 931 69.01 31.57 36.24
CA PRO A 931 69.85 30.45 36.70
C PRO A 931 69.41 29.93 38.10
N THR A 932 70.09 28.87 38.53
CA THR A 932 69.90 28.02 39.73
C THR A 932 70.32 28.61 41.09
N ALA A 933 69.62 28.19 42.15
CA ALA A 933 70.07 27.82 43.51
C ALA A 933 68.81 27.67 44.40
N ASP A 934 68.65 26.79 45.39
CA ASP A 934 69.41 25.66 45.93
C ASP A 934 68.40 24.82 46.75
N VAL A 935 68.69 23.53 46.90
CA VAL A 935 67.87 22.48 47.54
C VAL A 935 67.98 22.55 49.08
N PRO A 936 66.92 22.25 49.87
CA PRO A 936 66.89 20.95 50.54
C PRO A 936 65.50 20.30 50.70
N GLU A 937 65.45 19.00 50.43
CA GLU A 937 64.47 18.03 50.97
C GLU A 937 65.12 17.29 52.17
N PRO A 938 64.44 16.40 52.93
CA PRO A 938 63.00 16.14 53.06
C PRO A 938 62.55 15.93 54.53
N VAL A 939 61.25 16.03 54.84
CA VAL A 939 60.65 15.31 56.00
C VAL A 939 59.24 14.85 55.64
N ALA A 940 58.99 13.55 55.86
CA ALA A 940 57.75 12.85 55.61
C ALA A 940 56.77 12.90 56.81
N ALA A 941 55.49 12.72 56.44
CA ALA A 941 54.36 12.15 57.18
C ALA A 941 53.77 12.91 58.40
N GLU A 942 52.51 13.33 58.30
CA GLU A 942 51.37 12.70 59.02
C GLU A 942 50.02 13.30 58.60
N ALA A 943 48.97 12.47 58.65
CA ALA A 943 47.59 12.76 58.23
C ALA A 943 46.79 13.57 59.25
N PRO A 944 45.67 14.24 58.86
CA PRO A 944 44.64 14.63 59.80
C PRO A 944 43.26 13.99 59.56
N LYS A 945 42.88 13.26 60.59
CA LYS A 945 41.58 13.02 61.25
C LYS A 945 40.35 13.86 60.81
N LYS A 946 39.26 13.09 60.66
CA LYS A 946 37.81 13.35 60.84
C LYS A 946 37.39 14.67 61.53
N ALA A 947 36.40 15.34 60.92
CA ALA A 947 35.54 16.34 61.57
C ALA A 947 34.04 16.02 61.40
N VAL A 948 33.47 15.56 62.51
CA VAL A 948 32.14 15.78 63.13
C VAL A 948 30.96 16.30 62.27
N ARG A 949 29.92 15.47 62.17
CA ARG A 949 28.53 15.84 61.83
C ARG A 949 27.87 16.56 63.02
N HIS A 950 27.35 17.77 62.80
CA HIS A 950 26.38 18.38 63.71
C HIS A 950 24.96 17.92 63.38
N LYS A 951 24.31 17.28 64.36
CA LYS A 951 22.88 16.98 64.39
C LYS A 951 22.10 18.26 64.71
N LEU A 952 21.11 18.59 63.89
CA LEU A 952 19.94 19.37 64.32
C LEU A 952 18.72 18.47 64.17
N ILE A 953 18.24 18.01 65.32
CA ILE A 953 16.98 17.27 65.48
C ILE A 953 15.86 18.29 65.35
N LYS A 954 14.93 18.07 64.42
CA LYS A 954 13.58 18.65 64.48
C LYS A 954 12.58 17.50 64.59
N LYS A 955 11.71 17.63 65.60
CA LYS A 955 10.72 16.66 66.06
C LYS A 955 9.88 16.08 64.92
N VAL A 956 9.75 14.75 64.96
CA VAL A 956 8.73 13.98 64.25
C VAL A 956 7.44 14.15 65.04
N ASP A 957 6.40 14.68 64.40
CA ASP A 957 5.04 14.59 64.92
C ASP A 957 4.52 13.19 64.60
N ASP A 958 4.21 12.44 65.66
CA ASP A 958 3.45 11.20 65.59
C ASP A 958 2.03 11.50 65.09
N LYS A 959 1.74 11.07 63.86
CA LYS A 959 0.40 10.69 63.43
C LYS A 959 0.49 9.33 62.72
N PRO A 960 -0.50 8.44 62.91
CA PRO A 960 -0.45 7.09 62.35
C PRO A 960 -0.31 7.13 60.82
N PRO A 961 0.29 6.11 60.20
CA PRO A 961 0.56 6.11 58.77
C PRO A 961 -0.78 6.20 58.02
N VAL A 962 -0.99 7.30 57.30
CA VAL A 962 -2.09 7.40 56.34
C VAL A 962 -1.73 6.46 55.20
N ASP A 963 -2.58 5.46 54.94
CA ASP A 963 -2.41 4.56 53.81
C ASP A 963 -2.10 5.36 52.52
N PRO A 964 -1.16 4.88 51.68
CA PRO A 964 -0.73 5.64 50.50
C PRO A 964 -1.92 5.95 49.60
N PRO A 965 -1.97 7.13 48.97
CA PRO A 965 -3.10 7.51 48.11
C PRO A 965 -3.27 6.52 46.96
N ILE A 966 -4.52 6.31 46.54
CA ILE A 966 -4.87 5.56 45.34
C ILE A 966 -4.75 6.49 44.15
N LEU A 967 -3.85 6.14 43.24
CA LEU A 967 -3.56 6.91 42.04
C LEU A 967 -3.98 6.13 40.80
N PHE A 968 -4.71 6.78 39.88
CA PHE A 968 -5.12 6.17 38.62
C PHE A 968 -4.91 7.12 37.44
N TYR A 969 -4.65 6.58 36.25
CA TYR A 969 -4.55 7.38 35.03
C TYR A 969 -4.83 6.54 33.78
N GLY A 970 -5.82 6.93 32.99
CA GLY A 970 -6.25 6.16 31.82
C GLY A 970 -7.01 4.88 32.16
N ALA A 971 -7.42 4.13 31.14
CA ALA A 971 -8.38 3.03 31.27
C ALA A 971 -8.00 1.72 30.57
N ASP A 972 -6.91 1.73 29.78
CA ASP A 972 -6.40 0.53 29.12
C ASP A 972 -5.79 -0.45 30.12
N GLU A 973 -5.63 -1.71 29.72
CA GLU A 973 -5.24 -2.79 30.64
C GLU A 973 -3.87 -2.60 31.28
N SER A 974 -2.98 -1.82 30.64
CA SER A 974 -1.67 -1.46 31.19
C SER A 974 -1.72 -0.45 32.35
N LYS A 975 -2.89 0.13 32.67
CA LYS A 975 -3.05 1.21 33.67
C LYS A 975 -3.36 0.76 35.09
N GLY A 976 -3.09 -0.51 35.38
CA GLY A 976 -3.16 -1.06 36.73
C GLY A 976 -4.58 -1.30 37.24
N GLU A 977 -4.69 -1.77 38.48
CA GLU A 977 -5.93 -2.25 39.09
C GLU A 977 -7.00 -1.15 39.25
N TYR A 978 -6.60 0.10 39.42
CA TYR A 978 -7.52 1.24 39.62
C TYR A 978 -8.00 1.90 38.31
N ARG A 979 -7.66 1.35 37.14
CA ARG A 979 -8.08 1.87 35.82
C ARG A 979 -9.59 2.08 35.68
N TYR A 980 -10.39 1.33 36.45
CA TYR A 980 -11.85 1.46 36.47
C TYR A 980 -12.33 2.82 36.99
N MET A 981 -11.50 3.58 37.69
CA MET A 981 -11.82 4.95 38.15
C MET A 981 -11.75 6.00 37.03
N SER A 982 -11.11 5.69 35.90
CA SER A 982 -10.98 6.64 34.79
C SER A 982 -12.31 6.90 34.07
N ASN A 983 -12.49 8.15 33.62
CA ASN A 983 -13.62 8.54 32.77
C ASN A 983 -13.60 7.88 31.38
N MET A 984 -12.46 7.31 30.97
CA MET A 984 -12.30 6.57 29.72
C MET A 984 -12.56 5.06 29.87
N PHE A 985 -12.83 4.58 31.09
CA PHE A 985 -13.13 3.17 31.33
C PHE A 985 -14.50 2.80 30.78
N VAL A 986 -14.54 1.70 30.02
CA VAL A 986 -15.72 1.19 29.34
C VAL A 986 -16.59 0.46 30.36
N ALA A 987 -17.63 1.15 30.81
CA ALA A 987 -18.64 0.65 31.73
C ALA A 987 -19.96 1.32 31.35
N PRO A 988 -20.70 0.77 30.37
CA PRO A 988 -21.87 1.44 29.81
C PRO A 988 -22.94 1.76 30.85
N PHE A 989 -23.42 3.00 30.88
CA PHE A 989 -24.46 3.45 31.79
C PHE A 989 -25.46 4.34 31.08
N GLU A 990 -26.66 4.46 31.63
CA GLU A 990 -27.75 5.25 31.04
C GLU A 990 -27.98 6.52 31.85
N VAL A 991 -28.14 7.65 31.16
CA VAL A 991 -28.57 8.92 31.74
C VAL A 991 -29.61 9.53 30.81
N ASP A 992 -30.77 9.90 31.36
CA ASP A 992 -31.87 10.56 30.65
C ASP A 992 -32.30 9.81 29.36
N GLY A 993 -32.31 8.46 29.39
CA GLY A 993 -32.71 7.60 28.27
C GLY A 993 -31.65 7.36 27.19
N VAL A 994 -30.42 7.85 27.38
CA VAL A 994 -29.30 7.67 26.45
C VAL A 994 -28.19 6.83 27.09
N THR A 995 -27.75 5.79 26.39
CA THR A 995 -26.67 4.91 26.84
C THR A 995 -25.31 5.45 26.40
N PHE A 996 -24.40 5.63 27.37
CA PHE A 996 -23.04 6.11 27.15
C PHE A 996 -22.01 5.01 27.45
N PRO A 997 -21.07 4.72 26.53
CA PRO A 997 -20.03 3.71 26.77
C PRO A 997 -19.06 4.06 27.91
N THR A 998 -18.75 5.35 28.09
CA THR A 998 -17.84 5.86 29.14
C THR A 998 -18.31 7.22 29.66
N VAL A 999 -17.80 7.65 30.82
CA VAL A 999 -18.10 8.99 31.38
C VAL A 999 -17.59 10.10 30.45
N GLU A 1000 -16.46 9.90 29.77
CA GLU A 1000 -15.96 10.84 28.75
C GLU A 1000 -16.96 11.02 27.58
N HIS A 1001 -17.74 9.99 27.22
CA HIS A 1001 -18.79 10.13 26.20
C HIS A 1001 -19.91 11.03 26.70
N TYR A 1002 -20.42 10.76 27.90
CA TYR A 1002 -21.47 11.57 28.52
C TYR A 1002 -21.02 13.02 28.71
N PHE A 1003 -19.78 13.24 29.14
CA PHE A 1003 -19.23 14.56 29.44
C PHE A 1003 -19.11 15.42 28.17
N GLN A 1004 -18.55 14.88 27.07
CA GLN A 1004 -18.42 15.62 25.82
C GLN A 1004 -19.75 15.73 25.07
N TRP A 1005 -20.64 14.74 25.19
CA TRP A 1005 -21.99 14.82 24.63
C TRP A 1005 -22.81 15.90 25.33
N SER A 1006 -22.77 15.97 26.67
CA SER A 1006 -23.46 17.02 27.43
C SER A 1006 -22.95 18.41 27.07
N LYS A 1007 -21.63 18.52 26.81
CA LYS A 1007 -21.01 19.74 26.28
C LYS A 1007 -21.58 20.13 24.92
N ALA A 1008 -21.64 19.17 23.98
CA ALA A 1008 -22.19 19.41 22.66
C ALA A 1008 -23.69 19.79 22.72
N MET A 1009 -24.48 19.11 23.55
CA MET A 1009 -25.90 19.42 23.75
C MET A 1009 -26.13 20.80 24.36
N MET A 1010 -25.26 21.25 25.28
CA MET A 1010 -25.38 22.55 25.93
C MET A 1010 -25.15 23.73 24.97
N PHE A 1011 -24.21 23.59 24.01
CA PHE A 1011 -23.84 24.69 23.10
C PHE A 1011 -24.45 24.58 21.70
N GLU A 1012 -24.68 23.37 21.18
CA GLU A 1012 -25.23 23.14 19.84
C GLU A 1012 -26.70 22.67 19.82
N GLY A 1013 -27.28 22.33 20.99
CA GLY A 1013 -28.68 21.92 21.11
C GLY A 1013 -29.00 20.52 20.54
N LYS A 1014 -30.29 20.22 20.34
CA LYS A 1014 -30.80 18.88 19.95
C LYS A 1014 -30.34 18.41 18.57
N ASP A 1015 -30.01 19.34 17.67
CA ASP A 1015 -29.55 19.03 16.31
C ASP A 1015 -28.03 18.90 16.19
N SER A 1016 -27.31 18.88 17.32
CA SER A 1016 -25.84 18.81 17.37
C SER A 1016 -25.27 17.65 16.55
N GLU A 1017 -24.56 18.00 15.47
CA GLU A 1017 -23.80 17.05 14.66
C GLU A 1017 -22.60 16.48 15.43
N SER A 1018 -22.03 17.25 16.36
CA SER A 1018 -20.96 16.80 17.25
C SER A 1018 -21.47 15.70 18.18
N ALA A 1019 -22.64 15.89 18.82
CA ALA A 1019 -23.27 14.90 19.68
C ALA A 1019 -23.62 13.60 18.93
N LYS A 1020 -24.20 13.71 17.72
CA LYS A 1020 -24.50 12.56 16.85
C LYS A 1020 -23.23 11.78 16.48
N LYS A 1021 -22.14 12.46 16.15
CA LYS A 1021 -20.84 11.82 15.82
C LYS A 1021 -20.19 11.14 17.01
N MET A 1022 -20.36 11.67 18.22
CA MET A 1022 -19.82 11.04 19.44
C MET A 1022 -20.52 9.71 19.75
N LEU A 1023 -21.82 9.60 19.46
CA LEU A 1023 -22.62 8.39 19.71
C LEU A 1023 -22.68 7.44 18.51
N LYS A 1024 -22.34 7.90 17.29
CA LYS A 1024 -22.34 7.06 16.09
C LYS A 1024 -20.98 6.35 15.90
N PRO A 1025 -20.91 5.02 16.05
CA PRO A 1025 -19.65 4.30 15.90
C PRO A 1025 -19.11 4.35 14.46
N PRO A 1026 -17.77 4.36 14.28
CA PRO A 1026 -17.13 4.10 12.98
C PRO A 1026 -17.45 2.69 12.45
N ARG A 1027 -17.37 2.50 11.13
CA ARG A 1027 -17.53 1.19 10.49
C ARG A 1027 -16.55 0.19 11.15
N ASN A 1028 -17.05 -0.94 11.63
CA ASN A 1028 -16.32 -2.02 12.33
C ASN A 1028 -15.91 -1.75 13.80
N LYS A 1029 -16.56 -0.82 14.50
CA LYS A 1029 -16.42 -0.67 15.96
C LYS A 1029 -17.79 -0.59 16.63
N GLU A 1030 -17.89 -1.03 17.87
CA GLU A 1030 -19.16 -1.02 18.64
C GLU A 1030 -19.50 0.40 19.16
N PHE A 1031 -18.48 1.18 19.52
CA PHE A 1031 -18.61 2.58 19.91
C PHE A 1031 -17.38 3.40 19.46
N THR A 1032 -17.52 4.72 19.42
CA THR A 1032 -16.40 5.64 19.13
C THR A 1032 -15.40 5.64 20.30
N GLU A 1033 -14.10 5.59 20.07
CA GLU A 1033 -13.14 5.57 21.18
C GLU A 1033 -13.19 6.86 22.02
N ALA A 1034 -13.08 6.75 23.35
CA ALA A 1034 -13.16 7.89 24.27
C ALA A 1034 -12.15 9.01 23.96
N LYS A 1035 -10.94 8.67 23.48
CA LYS A 1035 -9.93 9.66 23.02
C LYS A 1035 -10.41 10.45 21.80
N SER A 1036 -11.11 9.80 20.89
CA SER A 1036 -11.72 10.43 19.70
C SER A 1036 -12.89 11.32 20.09
N VAL A 1037 -13.72 10.88 21.05
CA VAL A 1037 -14.82 11.69 21.60
C VAL A 1037 -14.29 12.94 22.31
N LYS A 1038 -13.21 12.82 23.09
CA LYS A 1038 -12.51 13.96 23.69
C LYS A 1038 -11.98 14.95 22.66
N SER A 1039 -11.53 14.47 21.49
CA SER A 1039 -11.10 15.32 20.37
C SER A 1039 -12.29 16.03 19.72
N LEU A 1040 -13.42 15.34 19.53
CA LEU A 1040 -14.66 15.93 19.03
C LEU A 1040 -15.20 17.00 19.99
N GLY A 1041 -15.07 16.80 21.30
CA GLY A 1041 -15.47 17.77 22.33
C GLY A 1041 -14.71 19.11 22.27
N LYS A 1042 -13.50 19.12 21.68
CA LYS A 1042 -12.74 20.36 21.42
C LYS A 1042 -13.24 21.13 20.20
N LYS A 1043 -14.10 20.52 19.38
CA LYS A 1043 -14.64 21.09 18.13
C LYS A 1043 -16.11 21.48 18.24
N VAL A 1044 -16.68 21.45 19.45
CA VAL A 1044 -18.05 21.91 19.71
C VAL A 1044 -18.14 23.39 19.37
N LYS A 1045 -19.11 23.74 18.51
CA LYS A 1045 -19.36 25.11 18.08
C LYS A 1045 -20.00 25.92 19.20
N ASP A 1046 -19.85 27.25 19.13
CA ASP A 1046 -20.47 28.21 20.06
C ASP A 1046 -20.13 27.97 21.54
N PHE A 1047 -18.97 27.35 21.78
CA PHE A 1047 -18.47 27.04 23.11
C PHE A 1047 -18.12 28.31 23.91
N SER A 1048 -18.76 28.46 25.08
CA SER A 1048 -18.42 29.48 26.08
C SER A 1048 -17.71 28.83 27.27
N ALA A 1049 -16.47 29.24 27.54
CA ALA A 1049 -15.68 28.73 28.66
C ALA A 1049 -16.32 29.07 30.02
N ALA A 1050 -16.84 30.28 30.18
CA ALA A 1050 -17.49 30.71 31.43
C ALA A 1050 -18.75 29.88 31.72
N THR A 1051 -19.64 29.74 30.73
CA THR A 1051 -20.88 28.95 30.86
C THR A 1051 -20.59 27.47 31.10
N TRP A 1052 -19.52 26.95 30.50
CA TRP A 1052 -19.09 25.57 30.72
C TRP A 1052 -18.47 25.36 32.10
N ASP A 1053 -17.69 26.33 32.59
CA ASP A 1053 -17.07 26.26 33.90
C ASP A 1053 -18.11 26.23 35.04
N ASP A 1054 -19.26 26.88 34.85
CA ASP A 1054 -20.39 26.85 35.79
C ASP A 1054 -21.12 25.49 35.85
N ALA A 1055 -21.07 24.70 34.76
CA ALA A 1055 -21.86 23.47 34.62
C ALA A 1055 -21.04 22.16 34.65
N LYS A 1056 -19.76 22.19 34.26
CA LYS A 1056 -18.93 20.99 34.03
C LYS A 1056 -18.80 20.10 35.26
N ASP A 1057 -18.76 20.66 36.47
CA ASP A 1057 -18.60 19.90 37.71
C ASP A 1057 -19.84 19.06 38.01
N GLN A 1058 -21.03 19.66 37.88
CA GLN A 1058 -22.31 18.96 38.07
C GLN A 1058 -22.52 17.87 37.01
N ILE A 1059 -22.17 18.15 35.76
CA ILE A 1059 -22.24 17.18 34.66
C ILE A 1059 -21.27 16.02 34.93
N MET A 1060 -20.02 16.29 35.33
CA MET A 1060 -19.07 15.23 35.66
C MET A 1060 -19.58 14.36 36.81
N GLU A 1061 -20.09 14.98 37.88
CA GLU A 1061 -20.63 14.28 39.05
C GLU A 1061 -21.81 13.36 38.66
N LYS A 1062 -22.75 13.84 37.83
CA LYS A 1062 -23.88 13.04 37.34
C LYS A 1062 -23.40 11.80 36.56
N GLY A 1063 -22.42 11.97 35.67
CA GLY A 1063 -21.85 10.88 34.87
C GLY A 1063 -21.07 9.86 35.70
N VAL A 1064 -20.21 10.33 36.61
CA VAL A 1064 -19.44 9.47 37.52
C VAL A 1064 -20.39 8.69 38.43
N ARG A 1065 -21.41 9.33 39.04
CA ARG A 1065 -22.42 8.64 39.83
C ARG A 1065 -23.11 7.56 39.01
N ALA A 1066 -23.66 7.89 37.84
CA ALA A 1066 -24.41 6.93 37.01
C ALA A 1066 -23.57 5.71 36.61
N LYS A 1067 -22.29 5.90 36.30
CA LYS A 1067 -21.34 4.79 36.03
C LYS A 1067 -21.18 3.87 37.24
N PHE A 1068 -20.95 4.44 38.42
CA PHE A 1068 -20.59 3.66 39.61
C PHE A 1068 -21.79 2.99 40.27
N VAL A 1069 -22.97 3.64 40.30
CA VAL A 1069 -24.19 3.08 40.91
C VAL A 1069 -24.89 2.05 40.03
N ASN A 1070 -24.46 1.87 38.78
CA ASN A 1070 -25.00 0.83 37.90
C ASN A 1070 -24.60 -0.56 38.41
N PRO A 1071 -25.56 -1.39 38.88
CA PRO A 1071 -25.25 -2.66 39.53
C PRO A 1071 -24.61 -3.69 38.59
N LYS A 1072 -24.76 -3.54 37.26
CA LYS A 1072 -24.21 -4.49 36.27
C LYS A 1072 -22.69 -4.58 36.27
N HIS A 1073 -21.98 -3.58 36.81
CA HIS A 1073 -20.52 -3.49 36.72
C HIS A 1073 -19.78 -3.76 38.03
N GLY A 1074 -20.48 -3.82 39.17
CA GLY A 1074 -19.87 -4.01 40.49
C GLY A 1074 -18.86 -2.92 40.89
N LEU A 1075 -18.92 -1.72 40.28
CA LEU A 1075 -17.90 -0.68 40.49
C LEU A 1075 -18.08 0.08 41.81
N LEU A 1076 -19.31 0.23 42.30
CA LEU A 1076 -19.56 0.87 43.59
C LEU A 1076 -18.88 0.11 44.73
N GLU A 1077 -18.95 -1.22 44.75
CA GLU A 1077 -18.30 -2.06 45.76
C GLU A 1077 -16.78 -1.91 45.74
N LYS A 1078 -16.18 -1.86 44.54
CA LYS A 1078 -14.75 -1.60 44.37
C LYS A 1078 -14.35 -0.20 44.86
N LEU A 1079 -15.21 0.80 44.67
CA LEU A 1079 -14.98 2.15 45.18
C LEU A 1079 -15.10 2.21 46.72
N LEU A 1080 -16.09 1.52 47.31
CA LEU A 1080 -16.24 1.43 48.77
C LEU A 1080 -15.07 0.70 49.43
N ALA A 1081 -14.52 -0.33 48.77
CA ALA A 1081 -13.35 -1.07 49.24
C ALA A 1081 -12.06 -0.23 49.33
N THR A 1082 -12.06 0.99 48.79
CA THR A 1082 -10.91 1.91 48.91
C THR A 1082 -10.72 2.50 50.30
N GLY A 1083 -11.70 2.31 51.22
CA GLY A 1083 -11.63 2.81 52.59
C GLY A 1083 -11.48 4.33 52.65
N ASP A 1084 -10.69 4.83 53.59
CA ASP A 1084 -10.47 6.27 53.79
C ASP A 1084 -9.30 6.84 52.95
N ARG A 1085 -8.72 6.03 52.05
CA ARG A 1085 -7.57 6.42 51.24
C ARG A 1085 -7.90 7.59 50.32
N GLN A 1086 -6.97 8.53 50.18
CA GLN A 1086 -7.10 9.64 49.22
C GLN A 1086 -7.04 9.11 47.78
N ILE A 1087 -7.98 9.51 46.93
CA ILE A 1087 -8.07 9.07 45.53
C ILE A 1087 -7.67 10.23 44.61
N GLY A 1088 -6.76 10.00 43.66
CA GLY A 1088 -6.33 11.04 42.72
C GLY A 1088 -6.06 10.58 41.29
N GLU A 1089 -6.49 11.38 40.31
CA GLU A 1089 -6.14 11.13 38.91
C GLU A 1089 -4.72 11.67 38.63
N ALA A 1090 -3.79 10.76 38.37
CA ALA A 1090 -2.36 11.03 38.20
C ALA A 1090 -2.00 11.57 36.80
N ASN A 1091 -2.66 12.65 36.40
CA ASN A 1091 -2.47 13.30 35.10
C ASN A 1091 -1.57 14.54 35.23
N PRO A 1092 -0.32 14.53 34.72
CA PRO A 1092 0.59 15.68 34.80
C PRO A 1092 0.17 16.88 33.94
N ARG A 1093 -0.76 16.67 32.98
CA ARG A 1093 -1.23 17.73 32.05
C ARG A 1093 -2.58 18.32 32.46
N ASP A 1094 -3.26 17.75 33.44
CA ASP A 1094 -4.56 18.22 33.92
C ASP A 1094 -4.45 18.62 35.40
N LYS A 1095 -4.50 19.93 35.65
CA LYS A 1095 -4.44 20.51 36.99
C LYS A 1095 -5.83 20.77 37.58
N TYR A 1096 -6.91 20.51 36.85
CA TYR A 1096 -8.27 20.73 37.34
C TYR A 1096 -8.90 19.41 37.78
N TRP A 1097 -9.03 18.45 36.84
CA TRP A 1097 -9.60 17.14 37.14
C TRP A 1097 -8.61 16.21 37.84
N GLY A 1098 -7.32 16.34 37.53
CA GLY A 1098 -6.25 15.55 38.11
C GLY A 1098 -5.37 16.29 39.12
N ILE A 1099 -4.41 15.55 39.68
CA ILE A 1099 -3.48 16.01 40.72
C ILE A 1099 -2.33 16.88 40.17
N GLY A 1100 -2.25 17.06 38.85
CA GLY A 1100 -1.23 17.89 38.19
C GLY A 1100 0.20 17.30 38.24
N THR A 1101 0.35 16.01 38.52
CA THR A 1101 1.62 15.28 38.48
C THR A 1101 1.39 13.81 38.11
N SER A 1102 2.46 13.10 37.72
CA SER A 1102 2.43 11.65 37.40
C SER A 1102 2.51 10.80 38.68
N SER A 1103 1.93 9.60 38.64
CA SER A 1103 1.85 8.64 39.76
C SER A 1103 3.21 8.30 40.36
N GLU A 1104 4.27 8.35 39.55
CA GLU A 1104 5.62 7.94 39.93
C GLU A 1104 6.40 9.01 40.69
N THR A 1105 5.87 10.23 40.79
CA THR A 1105 6.56 11.35 41.45
C THR A 1105 6.43 11.27 42.98
N ALA A 1106 7.46 11.71 43.69
CA ALA A 1106 7.41 11.82 45.16
C ALA A 1106 6.27 12.75 45.64
N ASP A 1107 5.96 13.79 44.85
CA ASP A 1107 4.84 14.71 45.10
C ASP A 1107 3.46 14.02 44.99
N ALA A 1108 3.31 13.00 44.14
CA ALA A 1108 2.03 12.29 43.97
C ALA A 1108 1.69 11.41 45.17
N LYS A 1109 2.70 10.96 45.92
CA LYS A 1109 2.54 10.08 47.10
C LYS A 1109 2.05 10.83 48.33
N ASP A 1110 2.08 12.16 48.32
CA ASP A 1110 1.58 13.01 49.40
C ASP A 1110 0.46 13.93 48.85
N PRO A 1111 -0.81 13.67 49.21
CA PRO A 1111 -1.94 14.48 48.75
C PRO A 1111 -1.81 15.98 49.05
N LYS A 1112 -1.04 16.38 50.07
CA LYS A 1112 -0.79 17.80 50.39
C LYS A 1112 0.15 18.48 49.40
N LYS A 1113 0.87 17.72 48.58
CA LYS A 1113 1.80 18.20 47.56
C LYS A 1113 1.22 18.17 46.13
N TRP A 1114 -0.04 17.75 45.98
CA TRP A 1114 -0.71 17.76 44.69
C TRP A 1114 -0.85 19.18 44.15
N LYS A 1115 -0.37 19.38 42.91
CA LYS A 1115 -0.31 20.70 42.25
C LYS A 1115 -1.61 21.03 41.50
N GLY A 1116 -2.50 20.04 41.34
CA GLY A 1116 -3.81 20.16 40.72
C GLY A 1116 -4.95 20.01 41.73
N LYS A 1117 -6.14 20.47 41.36
CA LYS A 1117 -7.34 20.48 42.21
C LYS A 1117 -7.94 19.09 42.45
N ASN A 1118 -7.59 18.10 41.63
CA ASN A 1118 -8.07 16.72 41.75
C ASN A 1118 -9.61 16.59 41.82
N MET A 1119 -10.34 17.39 41.05
CA MET A 1119 -11.81 17.42 41.13
C MET A 1119 -12.45 16.05 40.85
N LEU A 1120 -11.85 15.21 40.01
CA LEU A 1120 -12.37 13.86 39.76
C LEU A 1120 -12.22 12.94 40.99
N GLY A 1121 -11.07 13.00 41.67
CA GLY A 1121 -10.86 12.27 42.91
C GLY A 1121 -11.80 12.75 44.03
N VAL A 1122 -12.04 14.06 44.12
CA VAL A 1122 -13.01 14.65 45.06
C VAL A 1122 -14.42 14.11 44.82
N ILE A 1123 -14.88 14.04 43.56
CA ILE A 1123 -16.19 13.47 43.21
C ILE A 1123 -16.27 11.98 43.60
N LEU A 1124 -15.22 11.20 43.32
CA LEU A 1124 -15.18 9.77 43.66
C LEU A 1124 -15.23 9.55 45.19
N MET A 1125 -14.50 10.36 45.97
CA MET A 1125 -14.51 10.29 47.42
C MET A 1125 -15.85 10.77 48.01
N LYS A 1126 -16.47 11.80 47.43
CA LYS A 1126 -17.82 12.25 47.80
C LYS A 1126 -18.84 11.13 47.61
N LEU A 1127 -18.83 10.48 46.44
CA LEU A 1127 -19.70 9.35 46.13
C LEU A 1127 -19.45 8.16 47.07
N ARG A 1128 -18.18 7.86 47.35
CA ARG A 1128 -17.81 6.83 48.32
C ARG A 1128 -18.42 7.11 49.70
N ASN A 1129 -18.24 8.33 50.21
CA ASN A 1129 -18.68 8.71 51.56
C ASN A 1129 -20.20 8.64 51.69
N GLU A 1130 -20.94 9.18 50.72
CA GLU A 1130 -22.40 9.12 50.69
C GLU A 1130 -22.94 7.68 50.75
N PHE A 1131 -22.40 6.78 49.93
CA PHE A 1131 -22.83 5.37 49.93
C PHE A 1131 -22.22 4.53 51.07
N THR A 1132 -21.25 5.08 51.81
CA THR A 1132 -20.72 4.46 53.04
C THR A 1132 -21.61 4.81 54.23
N GLU A 1133 -22.11 6.05 54.32
CA GLU A 1133 -23.04 6.48 55.36
C GLU A 1133 -24.43 5.83 55.16
N ALA A 1134 -24.94 5.77 53.92
CA ALA A 1134 -26.19 5.07 53.60
C ALA A 1134 -26.15 3.54 53.80
N LYS A 1135 -24.96 2.95 54.07
CA LYS A 1135 -24.77 1.54 54.42
C LYS A 1135 -24.69 1.32 55.95
N LYS A 1136 -24.54 2.40 56.73
CA LYS A 1136 -24.47 2.40 58.20
C LYS A 1136 -25.82 2.71 58.85
N GLU A 1137 -26.69 3.45 58.17
CA GLU A 1137 -28.15 3.50 58.41
C GLU A 1137 -28.83 2.25 57.84
#